data_AF-A0A521ZSR0-F1
#
_entry.id   AF-A0A521ZSR0-F1
#
_cell.length_a   1.000
_cell.length_b   1.000
_cell.length_c   1.000
_cell.angle_alpha   90.00
_cell.angle_beta   90.00
_cell.angle_gamma   90.00
#
_symmetry.space_group_name_H-M   'P 1'
#
loop_
_entity.id
_entity.type
_entity.pdbx_description
1 polymer ?
#
loop_
_entity_poly.entity_id
_entity_poly.type
_entity_poly.pdbx_seq_one_letter_code
_entity_poly.pdbx_strand_id
1 'polypeptide(L)'
;MTKRHLSLACAAAALLALSACMEGGSSSSAEANASAAGAQGSDTPIAYAKRANSIMANPTNGAPTAPGGDLIIRERSSPSAPEHNITERFTQGQGDASGPEVSYDGKKLLFAMRCPTTNTATINMGNVSVLACTGRWNIWEYDMSSGGLTSGTYRRLTGSLTDDDVDPTYLPGGRGVVFTSNRQTKSHLNQALDQSYYALDEYERERVFNLHTMDADGGNITQISVNQSHDRSPVVRQNGEIMFSRWDHVGGRNHFKIFRVKPDGTDLFVLYGAHSEGNSFLHPREMDPNGKYKGFVAADVMPLSGTREGGALMLVDAEHYSEQNTPISPDLPAIGGQSQATAQALNTGRGLSLYGRVTTPYPLWDGTDRVLVSYTPCQVRRKGVVVSCATLSDAEKARLTQEDRLVADAASDEIQDNVAPSYAVYMFDPARNTWLNVAAPPAGFMYTHPVALQARTEPSTSDPTSVDDALKQQNLGTIEVRSVYDTDGLGRMGDPVLLPIDLGNGCTTAIPKIAPADRQDTRPLIPDLVRMKNPADAAYGCTPARFIRVFRAVAPPEGMTGTRGAIGETDFEMQQILGYAPIEPDGSFKLQIPADTPIGLAVVDASGRAFQTHTNWIQVRPGERRTCDGCHSPRRGGAINSGDVVNAVPPALKTSLIVGGQLTPATHQPGETLAGTRTRVDPSALQLSPNMIYTDIWADTTRNGVTARPDITLNYDGLQSNAKPTNGVINYPQHIQPLWTKSRPSGNTDNACVNCHNDPAKLDLRGTTSGTGRLTSYQELMVGDPIIDSATGLPKTTIRNGVPVIDRGPALVNTMASEGEALGLTRKSRLAEILWGQTMSAEADARTAHPNPPGTAPNHATLLNASEKRLLAEWMDLGGKYYNDPFDVGANVRHINALSEDTYKTLIAPILRSTCSNGCHQAIGSSASATAFRDNRFVLTGDDRGDYNVTLTMITDACTVTANALISKPSTAPHPSGATGGTPPLPVGSAAYNTIANWLRTGCGTP
;
A
#
# COMPACT_ATOMS: atom_id res chain seq x y z
N MET A 1 39.99 -9.35 -49.72
CA MET A 1 39.65 -9.82 -51.09
C MET A 1 38.18 -9.44 -51.29
N THR A 2 37.70 -8.59 -52.19
CA THR A 2 38.15 -7.82 -53.37
C THR A 2 37.07 -6.73 -53.55
N LYS A 3 37.24 -5.51 -53.02
CA LYS A 3 37.47 -4.21 -53.70
C LYS A 3 36.90 -4.00 -55.12
N ARG A 4 36.31 -2.78 -55.29
CA ARG A 4 36.28 -1.81 -56.42
C ARG A 4 34.84 -1.45 -56.85
N HIS A 5 34.42 -0.21 -57.11
CA HIS A 5 35.07 1.12 -57.20
C HIS A 5 33.97 2.20 -57.39
N LEU A 6 34.06 3.38 -56.74
CA LEU A 6 34.34 4.74 -57.32
C LEU A 6 33.14 5.32 -58.14
N SER A 7 32.70 6.58 -58.15
CA SER A 7 33.07 7.94 -57.67
C SER A 7 31.91 8.85 -58.17
N LEU A 8 31.63 10.10 -57.78
CA LEU A 8 32.45 11.31 -57.78
C LEU A 8 31.61 12.47 -57.19
N ALA A 9 32.26 13.43 -56.54
CA ALA A 9 31.69 14.66 -55.99
C ALA A 9 31.99 15.89 -56.88
N CYS A 10 31.14 16.93 -56.80
CA CYS A 10 31.44 18.37 -56.98
C CYS A 10 30.18 19.13 -56.48
N ALA A 11 30.16 19.95 -55.42
CA ALA A 11 30.94 21.11 -54.97
C ALA A 11 30.39 22.47 -55.46
N ALA A 12 29.98 23.29 -54.46
CA ALA A 12 29.96 24.76 -54.38
C ALA A 12 29.00 25.56 -55.29
N ALA A 13 28.51 26.76 -54.96
CA ALA A 13 28.36 27.57 -53.74
C ALA A 13 27.65 28.89 -54.14
N ALA A 14 27.01 29.55 -53.17
CA ALA A 14 26.96 31.01 -52.99
C ALA A 14 26.04 31.92 -53.85
N LEU A 15 25.02 32.43 -53.15
CA LEU A 15 24.75 33.86 -52.84
C LEU A 15 24.18 34.84 -53.90
N LEU A 16 23.21 35.60 -53.35
CA LEU A 16 22.91 37.04 -53.48
C LEU A 16 21.61 37.46 -54.17
N ALA A 17 20.80 38.11 -53.33
CA ALA A 17 19.62 38.89 -53.61
C ALA A 17 19.92 40.14 -54.46
N LEU A 18 18.90 40.69 -55.12
CA LEU A 18 18.46 42.07 -54.89
C LEU A 18 17.08 42.36 -55.52
N SER A 19 16.46 43.37 -54.93
CA SER A 19 15.13 43.96 -55.02
C SER A 19 14.76 44.76 -56.28
N ALA A 20 13.46 45.09 -56.38
CA ALA A 20 12.79 46.25 -57.04
C ALA A 20 11.72 45.78 -58.05
N CYS A 21 10.52 46.34 -58.22
CA CYS A 21 9.86 47.55 -57.71
C CYS A 21 8.33 47.42 -57.89
N MET A 22 7.60 48.34 -57.25
CA MET A 22 6.14 48.52 -57.23
C MET A 22 5.50 48.78 -58.60
N GLU A 23 4.27 48.30 -58.79
CA GLU A 23 3.15 49.06 -59.38
C GLU A 23 1.80 48.44 -59.01
N GLY A 24 0.82 49.28 -58.68
CA GLY A 24 -0.48 48.89 -58.13
C GLY A 24 -1.55 48.57 -59.17
N GLY A 25 -2.55 47.79 -58.76
CA GLY A 25 -3.76 47.54 -59.54
C GLY A 25 -4.73 46.66 -58.76
N SER A 26 -5.83 47.24 -58.32
CA SER A 26 -6.94 46.59 -57.61
C SER A 26 -7.73 45.65 -58.53
N SER A 27 -7.95 44.40 -58.11
CA SER A 27 -9.24 43.71 -58.32
C SER A 27 -9.30 42.40 -57.53
N SER A 28 -10.40 42.23 -56.83
CA SER A 28 -10.91 41.03 -56.18
C SER A 28 -10.74 39.73 -56.98
N SER A 29 -10.26 38.67 -56.32
CA SER A 29 -10.81 37.33 -56.46
C SER A 29 -10.33 36.46 -55.30
N ALA A 30 -11.31 35.83 -54.65
CA ALA A 30 -11.11 34.75 -53.73
C ALA A 30 -10.45 33.54 -54.43
N GLU A 31 -9.92 32.64 -53.61
CA GLU A 31 -9.41 31.30 -53.98
C GLU A 31 -7.99 31.22 -54.53
N ALA A 32 -7.01 31.21 -53.62
CA ALA A 32 -5.80 30.42 -53.75
C ALA A 32 -5.09 30.28 -52.39
N ASN A 33 -5.63 29.43 -51.51
CA ASN A 33 -4.80 28.81 -50.46
C ASN A 33 -5.39 27.47 -50.02
N ALA A 34 -5.58 26.56 -50.97
CA ALA A 34 -5.85 25.16 -50.73
C ALA A 34 -4.57 24.35 -51.00
N SER A 35 -3.60 24.42 -50.09
CA SER A 35 -2.50 23.43 -50.00
C SER A 35 -1.68 23.58 -48.70
N ALA A 36 -2.38 23.57 -47.56
CA ALA A 36 -1.78 23.30 -46.24
C ALA A 36 -2.72 22.53 -45.29
N ALA A 37 -3.68 21.79 -45.85
CA ALA A 37 -4.59 20.92 -45.09
C ALA A 37 -4.12 19.47 -45.18
N GLY A 38 -3.18 19.11 -44.32
CA GLY A 38 -2.69 17.74 -44.18
C GLY A 38 -1.95 17.61 -42.84
N ALA A 39 -2.65 17.07 -41.84
CA ALA A 39 -2.22 16.78 -40.45
C ALA A 39 -2.64 17.75 -39.32
N GLN A 40 -3.81 18.40 -39.40
CA GLN A 40 -4.51 18.83 -38.18
C GLN A 40 -5.37 17.66 -37.68
N GLY A 41 -4.99 17.09 -36.52
CA GLY A 41 -5.78 16.08 -35.83
C GLY A 41 -7.14 16.65 -35.39
N SER A 42 -8.13 15.79 -35.17
CA SER A 42 -9.50 16.24 -34.87
C SER A 42 -9.53 17.30 -33.76
N ASP A 43 -10.11 18.46 -34.07
CA ASP A 43 -10.41 19.54 -33.13
C ASP A 43 -11.62 19.10 -32.28
N THR A 44 -11.38 18.43 -31.16
CA THR A 44 -12.43 17.98 -30.22
C THR A 44 -12.49 18.96 -29.05
N PRO A 45 -13.68 19.41 -28.59
CA PRO A 45 -13.77 20.18 -27.36
C PRO A 45 -13.24 19.39 -26.17
N ILE A 46 -12.64 20.06 -25.19
CA ILE A 46 -12.07 19.41 -24.01
C ILE A 46 -12.51 20.11 -22.73
N ALA A 47 -12.49 19.39 -21.61
CA ALA A 47 -12.59 19.98 -20.27
C ALA A 47 -11.36 19.62 -19.44
N TYR A 48 -10.98 20.47 -18.49
CA TYR A 48 -9.86 20.21 -17.57
C TYR A 48 -10.01 21.03 -16.29
N ALA A 49 -9.43 20.52 -15.20
CA ALA A 49 -9.36 21.22 -13.94
C ALA A 49 -8.18 22.19 -13.91
N LYS A 50 -8.45 23.49 -13.76
CA LYS A 50 -7.47 24.50 -13.37
C LYS A 50 -7.34 24.45 -11.86
N ARG A 51 -6.13 24.25 -11.35
CA ARG A 51 -5.85 24.15 -9.91
C ARG A 51 -4.61 24.95 -9.53
N ALA A 52 -4.50 25.38 -8.28
CA ALA A 52 -3.31 26.09 -7.83
C ALA A 52 -2.08 25.15 -7.84
N ASN A 53 -0.95 25.61 -8.38
CA ASN A 53 0.27 24.79 -8.41
C ASN A 53 0.97 24.72 -7.03
N SER A 54 0.47 25.47 -6.03
CA SER A 54 0.89 25.38 -4.63
C SER A 54 0.44 24.08 -3.96
N ILE A 55 -0.56 23.38 -4.52
CA ILE A 55 -1.06 22.10 -4.00
C ILE A 55 0.09 21.08 -3.99
N MET A 56 0.34 20.51 -2.82
CA MET A 56 1.28 19.40 -2.64
C MET A 56 0.58 18.07 -2.92
N ALA A 57 0.20 17.86 -4.19
CA ALA A 57 -0.49 16.64 -4.60
C ALA A 57 0.45 15.43 -4.48
N ASN A 58 -0.01 14.33 -3.90
CA ASN A 58 0.72 13.07 -3.93
C ASN A 58 -0.28 11.94 -4.16
N PRO A 59 0.13 10.81 -4.77
CA PRO A 59 -0.72 9.63 -4.88
C PRO A 59 -1.46 9.29 -3.58
N THR A 60 -0.74 9.46 -2.47
CA THR A 60 -1.19 9.17 -1.12
C THR A 60 -2.11 10.25 -0.52
N ASN A 61 -2.49 11.31 -1.22
CA ASN A 61 -3.38 12.34 -0.69
C ASN A 61 -4.78 12.22 -1.29
N GLY A 62 -5.79 11.90 -0.48
CA GLY A 62 -7.15 11.59 -0.94
C GLY A 62 -7.88 12.76 -1.60
N ALA A 63 -7.88 13.94 -0.95
CA ALA A 63 -8.63 15.11 -1.42
C ALA A 63 -7.90 16.45 -1.18
N PRO A 64 -6.65 16.62 -1.68
CA PRO A 64 -5.90 17.86 -1.50
C PRO A 64 -6.64 19.04 -2.13
N THR A 65 -6.58 20.23 -1.53
CA THR A 65 -7.29 21.41 -2.04
C THR A 65 -6.50 22.69 -1.81
N ALA A 66 -6.69 23.68 -2.70
CA ALA A 66 -6.27 25.06 -2.47
C ALA A 66 -7.22 26.04 -3.19
N PRO A 67 -7.34 27.29 -2.70
CA PRO A 67 -8.15 28.32 -3.34
C PRO A 67 -7.75 28.60 -4.80
N GLY A 68 -8.75 28.88 -5.63
CA GLY A 68 -8.59 29.35 -7.01
C GLY A 68 -8.76 28.27 -8.07
N GLY A 69 -9.14 27.06 -7.68
CA GLY A 69 -9.40 25.98 -8.63
C GLY A 69 -10.79 26.07 -9.27
N ASP A 70 -10.87 25.67 -10.53
CA ASP A 70 -12.07 25.77 -11.37
C ASP A 70 -12.06 24.69 -12.47
N LEU A 71 -13.24 24.38 -13.00
CA LEU A 71 -13.42 23.55 -14.19
C LEU A 71 -13.56 24.44 -15.43
N ILE A 72 -12.71 24.17 -16.42
CA ILE A 72 -12.64 24.92 -17.67
C ILE A 72 -13.08 24.02 -18.83
N ILE A 73 -13.91 24.55 -19.73
CA ILE A 73 -14.19 23.96 -21.04
C ILE A 73 -13.48 24.78 -22.11
N ARG A 74 -12.78 24.09 -23.02
CA ARG A 74 -12.18 24.67 -24.22
C ARG A 74 -12.89 24.14 -25.44
N GLU A 75 -13.29 25.03 -26.35
CA GLU A 75 -14.14 24.67 -27.49
C GLU A 75 -13.49 23.68 -28.47
N ARG A 76 -12.16 23.64 -28.52
CA ARG A 76 -11.37 22.72 -29.36
C ARG A 76 -10.06 22.38 -28.68
N SER A 77 -9.46 21.25 -29.01
CA SER A 77 -8.13 20.79 -28.60
C SER A 77 -7.00 21.57 -29.30
N SER A 78 -7.08 22.91 -29.30
CA SER A 78 -6.16 23.83 -29.97
C SER A 78 -5.79 25.03 -29.09
N PRO A 79 -4.51 25.49 -29.10
CA PRO A 79 -4.05 26.67 -28.36
C PRO A 79 -4.86 27.94 -28.56
N SER A 80 -5.45 28.14 -29.74
CA SER A 80 -6.19 29.36 -30.07
C SER A 80 -7.68 29.29 -29.73
N ALA A 81 -8.17 28.14 -29.22
CA ALA A 81 -9.59 27.97 -28.94
C ALA A 81 -10.03 28.74 -27.69
N PRO A 82 -11.24 29.32 -27.67
CA PRO A 82 -11.80 29.97 -26.49
C PRO A 82 -11.91 29.03 -25.29
N GLU A 83 -11.68 29.57 -24.09
CA GLU A 83 -11.88 28.92 -22.79
C GLU A 83 -13.09 29.52 -22.08
N HIS A 84 -13.82 28.66 -21.37
CA HIS A 84 -15.00 29.03 -20.59
C HIS A 84 -14.86 28.44 -19.18
N ASN A 85 -14.85 29.29 -18.16
CA ASN A 85 -14.88 28.85 -16.77
C ASN A 85 -16.33 28.58 -16.37
N ILE A 86 -16.66 27.33 -16.08
CA ILE A 86 -18.04 26.94 -15.81
C ILE A 86 -18.35 26.96 -14.30
N THR A 87 -17.35 26.83 -13.43
CA THR A 87 -17.54 26.74 -11.96
C THR A 87 -17.34 28.04 -11.19
N GLU A 88 -16.82 29.10 -11.81
CA GLU A 88 -16.47 30.37 -11.14
C GLU A 88 -17.61 30.91 -10.25
N ARG A 89 -18.86 30.80 -10.71
CA ARG A 89 -20.06 31.24 -9.97
C ARG A 89 -20.22 30.55 -8.61
N PHE A 90 -19.65 29.36 -8.43
CA PHE A 90 -19.68 28.57 -7.20
C PHE A 90 -18.37 28.75 -6.41
N THR A 91 -17.23 28.60 -7.07
CA THR A 91 -15.91 28.61 -6.42
C THR A 91 -15.50 30.01 -5.96
N GLN A 92 -15.89 31.08 -6.68
CA GLN A 92 -15.58 32.48 -6.38
C GLN A 92 -14.09 32.75 -6.09
N GLY A 93 -13.19 31.97 -6.75
CA GLY A 93 -11.75 32.02 -6.50
C GLY A 93 -11.30 31.51 -5.13
N GLN A 94 -12.21 31.02 -4.28
CA GLN A 94 -11.93 30.43 -2.97
C GLN A 94 -12.16 28.92 -2.93
N GLY A 95 -12.82 28.37 -3.94
CA GLY A 95 -13.05 26.95 -4.14
C GLY A 95 -11.96 26.25 -4.96
N ASP A 96 -12.23 24.98 -5.24
CA ASP A 96 -11.41 24.09 -6.06
C ASP A 96 -12.31 23.09 -6.80
N ALA A 97 -11.87 22.63 -7.97
CA ALA A 97 -12.55 21.62 -8.78
C ALA A 97 -11.54 20.63 -9.34
N SER A 98 -11.91 19.35 -9.43
CA SER A 98 -11.00 18.28 -9.87
C SER A 98 -11.74 17.10 -10.50
N GLY A 99 -10.99 16.27 -11.21
CA GLY A 99 -11.45 14.98 -11.76
C GLY A 99 -12.71 15.07 -12.63
N PRO A 100 -12.75 15.93 -13.67
CA PRO A 100 -13.84 15.86 -14.62
C PRO A 100 -13.87 14.51 -15.34
N GLU A 101 -15.08 14.00 -15.58
CA GLU A 101 -15.32 12.80 -16.37
C GLU A 101 -16.52 13.00 -17.30
N VAL A 102 -16.41 12.52 -18.53
CA VAL A 102 -17.42 12.72 -19.57
C VAL A 102 -18.39 11.54 -19.64
N SER A 103 -19.68 11.83 -19.85
CA SER A 103 -20.68 10.82 -20.19
C SER A 103 -20.36 10.16 -21.53
N TYR A 104 -20.83 8.92 -21.73
CA TYR A 104 -20.53 8.14 -22.94
C TYR A 104 -21.06 8.80 -24.23
N ASP A 105 -22.11 9.60 -24.16
CA ASP A 105 -22.63 10.38 -25.29
C ASP A 105 -21.90 11.72 -25.52
N GLY A 106 -20.94 12.07 -24.67
CA GLY A 106 -20.17 13.31 -24.77
C GLY A 106 -20.91 14.58 -24.30
N LYS A 107 -22.11 14.46 -23.72
CA LYS A 107 -22.98 15.60 -23.43
C LYS A 107 -23.01 16.06 -21.97
N LYS A 108 -22.43 15.30 -21.05
CA LYS A 108 -22.41 15.63 -19.62
C LYS A 108 -21.03 15.47 -19.03
N LEU A 109 -20.76 16.23 -17.97
CA LEU A 109 -19.53 16.18 -17.20
C LEU A 109 -19.85 15.90 -15.73
N LEU A 110 -19.31 14.81 -15.17
CA LEU A 110 -19.13 14.68 -13.72
C LEU A 110 -17.86 15.38 -13.30
N PHE A 111 -17.81 15.88 -12.06
CA PHE A 111 -16.60 16.40 -11.44
C PHE A 111 -16.78 16.51 -9.93
N ALA A 112 -15.67 16.61 -9.21
CA ALA A 112 -15.67 16.97 -7.79
C ALA A 112 -15.45 18.47 -7.64
N MET A 113 -16.22 19.12 -6.77
CA MET A 113 -16.03 20.54 -6.46
C MET A 113 -16.20 20.81 -4.98
N ARG A 114 -15.26 21.58 -4.43
CA ARG A 114 -15.30 22.16 -3.10
C ARG A 114 -15.45 23.67 -3.25
N CYS A 115 -16.55 24.23 -2.77
CA CYS A 115 -16.82 25.66 -2.86
C CYS A 115 -17.11 26.28 -1.47
N PRO A 116 -16.83 27.59 -1.29
CA PRO A 116 -16.89 28.22 0.02
C PRO A 116 -18.33 28.31 0.55
N THR A 117 -18.52 28.04 1.84
CA THR A 117 -19.84 28.11 2.51
C THR A 117 -20.42 29.53 2.57
N THR A 118 -19.61 30.55 2.31
CA THR A 118 -20.06 31.93 2.15
C THR A 118 -20.84 32.18 0.86
N ASN A 119 -20.77 31.26 -0.12
CA ASN A 119 -21.55 31.36 -1.34
C ASN A 119 -23.02 31.00 -1.07
N THR A 120 -23.92 31.94 -1.39
CA THR A 120 -25.37 31.83 -1.14
C THR A 120 -26.17 31.28 -2.33
N ALA A 121 -25.51 30.91 -3.42
CA ALA A 121 -26.17 30.28 -4.56
C ALA A 121 -26.89 29.00 -4.12
N THR A 122 -28.02 28.73 -4.75
CA THR A 122 -28.80 27.51 -4.50
C THR A 122 -28.80 26.59 -5.70
N ILE A 123 -29.02 25.31 -5.44
CA ILE A 123 -29.22 24.27 -6.45
C ILE A 123 -30.36 23.35 -6.01
N ASN A 124 -31.01 22.72 -6.97
CA ASN A 124 -32.03 21.70 -6.68
C ASN A 124 -31.34 20.36 -6.38
N MET A 125 -31.70 19.76 -5.25
CA MET A 125 -31.46 18.35 -4.94
C MET A 125 -32.82 17.66 -4.85
N GLY A 126 -33.18 16.90 -5.90
CA GLY A 126 -34.55 16.43 -6.09
C GLY A 126 -35.53 17.60 -6.20
N ASN A 127 -36.58 17.60 -5.39
CA ASN A 127 -37.60 18.65 -5.35
C ASN A 127 -37.31 19.77 -4.34
N VAL A 128 -36.12 19.79 -3.74
CA VAL A 128 -35.75 20.75 -2.67
C VAL A 128 -34.61 21.66 -3.16
N SER A 129 -34.77 22.97 -2.95
CA SER A 129 -33.69 23.95 -3.17
C SER A 129 -32.80 24.02 -1.93
N VAL A 130 -31.50 23.78 -2.11
CA VAL A 130 -30.50 23.78 -1.04
C VAL A 130 -29.34 24.72 -1.38
N LEU A 131 -28.53 25.11 -0.39
CA LEU A 131 -27.28 25.82 -0.65
C LEU A 131 -26.35 24.97 -1.51
N ALA A 132 -25.79 25.60 -2.54
CA ALA A 132 -24.88 24.99 -3.50
C ALA A 132 -23.59 24.52 -2.83
N CYS A 133 -23.07 25.27 -1.85
CA CYS A 133 -21.77 25.01 -1.24
C CYS A 133 -21.87 24.45 0.18
N THR A 134 -21.14 23.37 0.44
CA THR A 134 -21.06 22.67 1.74
C THR A 134 -19.75 22.95 2.49
N GLY A 135 -18.73 23.49 1.80
CA GLY A 135 -17.37 23.57 2.32
C GLY A 135 -16.57 22.26 2.22
N ARG A 136 -17.18 21.19 1.69
CA ARG A 136 -16.57 19.88 1.42
C ARG A 136 -16.51 19.59 -0.07
N TRP A 137 -15.72 18.59 -0.45
CA TRP A 137 -15.77 18.03 -1.80
C TRP A 137 -17.07 17.25 -1.99
N ASN A 138 -17.87 17.65 -2.99
CA ASN A 138 -19.04 16.90 -3.40
C ASN A 138 -19.00 16.62 -4.90
N ILE A 139 -19.78 15.64 -5.35
CA ILE A 139 -19.90 15.27 -6.75
C ILE A 139 -20.97 16.13 -7.44
N TRP A 140 -20.63 16.66 -8.60
CA TRP A 140 -21.46 17.51 -9.43
C TRP A 140 -21.57 16.95 -10.84
N GLU A 141 -22.64 17.34 -11.51
CA GLU A 141 -22.87 17.08 -12.92
C GLU A 141 -23.20 18.39 -13.64
N TYR A 142 -22.62 18.58 -14.82
CA TYR A 142 -22.94 19.65 -15.77
C TYR A 142 -23.46 19.05 -17.07
N ASP A 143 -24.73 19.34 -17.41
CA ASP A 143 -25.42 18.81 -18.58
C ASP A 143 -25.44 19.85 -19.72
N MET A 144 -24.76 19.54 -20.81
CA MET A 144 -24.60 20.42 -21.98
C MET A 144 -25.67 20.17 -23.06
N SER A 145 -26.61 19.24 -22.84
CA SER A 145 -27.53 18.76 -23.88
C SER A 145 -28.41 19.85 -24.51
N SER A 146 -28.85 20.83 -23.71
CA SER A 146 -29.73 21.93 -24.17
C SER A 146 -29.00 23.28 -24.28
N GLY A 147 -27.92 23.46 -23.53
CA GLY A 147 -27.22 24.74 -23.38
C GLY A 147 -25.89 24.84 -24.11
N GLY A 148 -25.47 23.78 -24.79
CA GLY A 148 -24.13 23.68 -25.37
C GLY A 148 -23.03 23.72 -24.30
N LEU A 149 -21.81 24.05 -24.73
CA LEU A 149 -20.61 24.00 -23.89
C LEU A 149 -20.62 24.99 -22.71
N THR A 150 -21.38 26.07 -22.78
CA THR A 150 -21.26 27.20 -21.83
C THR A 150 -22.52 27.48 -21.02
N SER A 151 -23.69 27.03 -21.49
CA SER A 151 -24.99 27.34 -20.88
C SER A 151 -25.73 26.09 -20.40
N GLY A 152 -25.00 25.01 -20.12
CA GLY A 152 -25.54 23.80 -19.52
C GLY A 152 -26.12 23.98 -18.11
N THR A 153 -26.73 22.92 -17.60
CA THR A 153 -27.41 22.93 -16.30
C THR A 153 -26.64 22.13 -15.25
N TYR A 154 -26.63 22.63 -14.01
CA TYR A 154 -25.95 21.97 -12.90
C TYR A 154 -26.87 21.07 -12.09
N ARG A 155 -26.32 19.96 -11.61
CA ARG A 155 -26.88 19.14 -10.55
C ARG A 155 -25.78 18.78 -9.56
N ARG A 156 -26.09 18.84 -8.25
CA ARG A 156 -25.20 18.32 -7.20
C ARG A 156 -25.72 16.95 -6.77
N LEU A 157 -24.89 15.92 -6.89
CA LEU A 157 -25.27 14.53 -6.62
C LEU A 157 -25.04 14.14 -5.15
N THR A 158 -23.98 14.66 -4.52
CA THR A 158 -23.72 14.44 -3.10
C THR A 158 -23.81 15.73 -2.29
N GLY A 159 -24.02 15.64 -0.98
CA GLY A 159 -24.20 16.82 -0.13
C GLY A 159 -23.70 16.64 1.30
N SER A 160 -22.66 15.83 1.50
CA SER A 160 -22.08 15.68 2.85
C SER A 160 -21.49 17.00 3.32
N LEU A 161 -21.69 17.29 4.61
CA LEU A 161 -21.09 18.42 5.32
C LEU A 161 -19.82 18.01 6.10
N THR A 162 -19.59 16.71 6.23
CA THR A 162 -18.52 16.12 7.05
C THR A 162 -17.48 15.37 6.24
N ASP A 163 -17.84 14.89 5.05
CA ASP A 163 -17.05 13.97 4.25
C ASP A 163 -16.75 14.58 2.88
N ASP A 164 -15.71 14.06 2.25
CA ASP A 164 -15.19 14.51 0.96
C ASP A 164 -15.40 13.39 -0.08
N ASP A 165 -16.09 13.72 -1.17
CA ASP A 165 -16.34 12.84 -2.32
C ASP A 165 -15.58 13.35 -3.54
N VAL A 166 -14.76 12.49 -4.15
CA VAL A 166 -13.83 12.82 -5.25
C VAL A 166 -13.80 11.72 -6.32
N ASP A 167 -13.11 12.00 -7.43
CA ASP A 167 -12.87 11.09 -8.56
C ASP A 167 -14.13 10.33 -9.07
N PRO A 168 -15.20 11.03 -9.50
CA PRO A 168 -16.43 10.39 -9.95
C PRO A 168 -16.35 9.88 -11.39
N THR A 169 -16.93 8.70 -11.68
CA THR A 169 -17.11 8.16 -13.04
C THR A 169 -18.52 7.59 -13.23
N TYR A 170 -19.11 7.78 -14.42
CA TYR A 170 -20.40 7.19 -14.80
C TYR A 170 -20.36 5.65 -14.88
N LEU A 171 -21.31 5.00 -14.22
CA LEU A 171 -21.62 3.58 -14.45
C LEU A 171 -22.51 3.42 -15.70
N PRO A 172 -22.30 2.37 -16.52
CA PRO A 172 -23.04 2.16 -17.76
C PRO A 172 -24.51 1.79 -17.52
N GLY A 173 -25.35 1.98 -18.54
CA GLY A 173 -26.77 1.62 -18.54
C GLY A 173 -27.61 2.48 -17.60
N GLY A 174 -27.17 3.71 -17.31
CA GLY A 174 -27.85 4.61 -16.37
C GLY A 174 -27.84 4.12 -14.91
N ARG A 175 -26.95 3.18 -14.56
CA ARG A 175 -26.87 2.58 -13.22
C ARG A 175 -26.27 3.52 -12.15
N GLY A 176 -25.82 4.71 -12.54
CA GLY A 176 -25.40 5.75 -11.63
C GLY A 176 -23.92 6.10 -11.72
N VAL A 177 -23.24 6.22 -10.58
CA VAL A 177 -21.87 6.76 -10.49
C VAL A 177 -21.05 5.93 -9.49
N VAL A 178 -19.79 5.67 -9.83
CA VAL A 178 -18.75 5.23 -8.88
C VAL A 178 -17.86 6.42 -8.53
N PHE A 179 -17.44 6.52 -7.29
CA PHE A 179 -16.57 7.62 -6.81
C PHE A 179 -15.75 7.16 -5.60
N THR A 180 -14.75 7.95 -5.25
CA THR A 180 -13.88 7.74 -4.09
C THR A 180 -14.32 8.65 -2.95
N SER A 181 -14.42 8.12 -1.72
CA SER A 181 -14.94 8.88 -0.57
C SER A 181 -14.40 8.42 0.77
N ASN A 182 -14.26 9.35 1.71
CA ASN A 182 -13.80 9.10 3.09
C ASN A 182 -14.94 8.89 4.12
N ARG A 183 -16.17 8.69 3.64
CA ARG A 183 -17.37 8.42 4.47
C ARG A 183 -17.32 7.13 5.27
N GLN A 184 -16.58 6.12 4.78
CA GLN A 184 -16.43 4.79 5.41
C GLN A 184 -17.76 4.18 5.90
N THR A 185 -18.86 4.35 5.13
CA THR A 185 -20.24 4.16 5.63
C THR A 185 -20.51 2.80 6.25
N LYS A 186 -19.73 1.78 5.89
CA LYS A 186 -19.83 0.42 6.41
C LYS A 186 -18.63 0.02 7.28
N SER A 187 -17.40 0.31 6.85
CA SER A 187 -16.20 -0.14 7.58
C SER A 187 -16.08 0.46 8.98
N HIS A 188 -16.52 1.71 9.19
CA HIS A 188 -16.42 2.38 10.50
C HIS A 188 -17.28 1.74 11.60
N LEU A 189 -18.29 0.92 11.24
CA LEU A 189 -19.22 0.32 12.20
C LEU A 189 -18.59 -0.83 13.00
N ASN A 190 -17.63 -1.55 12.40
CA ASN A 190 -16.89 -2.62 13.04
C ASN A 190 -15.49 -2.67 12.42
N GLN A 191 -14.69 -1.66 12.76
CA GLN A 191 -13.39 -1.48 12.15
C GLN A 191 -12.43 -2.56 12.66
N ALA A 192 -12.26 -2.66 13.98
CA ALA A 192 -11.59 -3.78 14.64
C ALA A 192 -11.88 -3.83 16.14
N LEU A 193 -11.58 -4.96 16.78
CA LEU A 193 -11.65 -5.15 18.24
C LEU A 193 -12.99 -4.74 18.87
N ASP A 194 -14.08 -4.97 18.13
CA ASP A 194 -15.46 -4.61 18.51
C ASP A 194 -15.65 -3.10 18.75
N GLN A 195 -14.83 -2.28 18.10
CA GLN A 195 -14.91 -0.81 18.14
C GLN A 195 -15.44 -0.23 16.83
N SER A 196 -16.23 0.83 16.96
CA SER A 196 -16.68 1.67 15.84
C SER A 196 -15.90 2.98 15.81
N TYR A 197 -15.17 3.23 14.74
CA TYR A 197 -14.38 4.45 14.55
C TYR A 197 -14.02 4.64 13.07
N TYR A 198 -13.74 5.87 12.66
CA TYR A 198 -13.18 6.14 11.33
C TYR A 198 -11.71 5.77 11.30
N ALA A 199 -11.30 4.99 10.31
CA ALA A 199 -9.91 4.64 10.08
C ALA A 199 -9.15 5.81 9.44
N LEU A 200 -7.95 6.08 9.91
CA LEU A 200 -6.92 6.80 9.16
C LEU A 200 -6.14 5.82 8.27
N ASP A 201 -5.48 6.35 7.25
CA ASP A 201 -4.55 5.56 6.45
C ASP A 201 -3.40 4.98 7.28
N GLU A 202 -2.67 4.03 6.71
CA GLU A 202 -1.54 3.32 7.34
C GLU A 202 -0.32 4.24 7.59
N TYR A 203 -0.43 5.54 7.30
CA TYR A 203 0.51 6.59 7.70
C TYR A 203 -0.06 7.56 8.76
N GLU A 204 -1.28 7.32 9.25
CA GLU A 204 -2.02 8.14 10.22
C GLU A 204 -2.30 9.58 9.74
N ARG A 205 -2.43 9.82 8.42
CA ARG A 205 -2.50 11.19 7.89
C ARG A 205 -3.91 11.70 7.67
N GLU A 206 -4.78 10.90 7.07
CA GLU A 206 -6.16 11.30 6.77
C GLU A 206 -7.10 10.09 6.76
N ARG A 207 -8.41 10.36 6.85
CA ARG A 207 -9.43 9.31 6.74
C ARG A 207 -9.26 8.55 5.43
N VAL A 208 -9.37 7.24 5.51
CA VAL A 208 -9.24 6.38 4.34
C VAL A 208 -10.34 6.66 3.31
N PHE A 209 -9.91 6.92 2.08
CA PHE A 209 -10.76 7.03 0.91
C PHE A 209 -10.97 5.65 0.23
N ASN A 210 -12.22 5.20 0.15
CA ASN A 210 -12.61 3.97 -0.52
C ASN A 210 -13.63 4.22 -1.63
N LEU A 211 -13.79 3.26 -2.53
CA LEU A 211 -14.81 3.28 -3.58
C LEU A 211 -16.23 3.15 -3.01
N HIS A 212 -17.11 4.00 -3.53
CA HIS A 212 -18.54 4.00 -3.29
C HIS A 212 -19.29 4.07 -4.63
N THR A 213 -20.49 3.51 -4.67
CA THR A 213 -21.42 3.68 -5.79
C THR A 213 -22.68 4.40 -5.32
N MET A 214 -23.35 5.08 -6.24
CA MET A 214 -24.66 5.70 -6.01
C MET A 214 -25.52 5.61 -7.26
N ASP A 215 -26.82 5.78 -7.09
CA ASP A 215 -27.77 5.85 -8.19
C ASP A 215 -27.57 7.13 -9.03
N ALA A 216 -28.15 7.17 -10.23
CA ALA A 216 -28.00 8.29 -11.16
C ALA A 216 -28.57 9.63 -10.65
N ASP A 217 -29.39 9.61 -9.60
CA ASP A 217 -29.93 10.79 -8.91
C ASP A 217 -29.13 11.20 -7.67
N GLY A 218 -28.09 10.45 -7.30
CA GLY A 218 -27.29 10.65 -6.08
C GLY A 218 -27.80 9.88 -4.85
N GLY A 219 -28.87 9.10 -4.98
CA GLY A 219 -29.40 8.23 -3.92
C GLY A 219 -28.56 6.97 -3.67
N ASN A 220 -28.91 6.24 -2.61
CA ASN A 220 -28.41 4.87 -2.32
C ASN A 220 -26.87 4.71 -2.34
N ILE A 221 -26.15 5.68 -1.78
CA ILE A 221 -24.69 5.62 -1.63
C ILE A 221 -24.29 4.34 -0.86
N THR A 222 -23.44 3.52 -1.48
CA THR A 222 -22.99 2.23 -0.95
C THR A 222 -21.47 2.13 -1.02
N GLN A 223 -20.79 1.88 0.11
CA GLN A 223 -19.37 1.54 0.13
C GLN A 223 -19.12 0.15 -0.47
N ILE A 224 -18.28 0.06 -1.49
CA ILE A 224 -17.99 -1.18 -2.23
C ILE A 224 -16.56 -1.71 -2.02
N SER A 225 -15.69 -0.95 -1.36
CA SER A 225 -14.33 -1.38 -0.99
C SER A 225 -13.96 -0.96 0.43
N VAL A 226 -13.03 -1.70 1.05
CA VAL A 226 -12.68 -1.57 2.48
C VAL A 226 -11.15 -1.64 2.74
N ASN A 227 -10.37 -1.08 1.83
CA ASN A 227 -8.91 -0.99 2.00
C ASN A 227 -8.53 -0.19 3.27
N GLN A 228 -7.35 -0.42 3.83
CA GLN A 228 -6.77 0.39 4.92
C GLN A 228 -6.03 1.62 4.42
N SER A 229 -5.69 1.63 3.14
CA SER A 229 -5.17 2.78 2.42
C SER A 229 -6.16 3.21 1.34
N HIS A 230 -5.75 4.09 0.43
CA HIS A 230 -6.68 4.72 -0.51
C HIS A 230 -6.97 3.89 -1.77
N ASP A 231 -8.23 3.88 -2.19
CA ASP A 231 -8.68 3.40 -3.50
C ASP A 231 -9.15 4.61 -4.34
N ARG A 232 -8.45 4.89 -5.44
CA ARG A 232 -8.48 6.19 -6.15
C ARG A 232 -8.63 6.03 -7.66
N SER A 233 -9.03 7.12 -8.32
CA SER A 233 -9.12 7.22 -9.79
C SER A 233 -9.93 6.08 -10.45
N PRO A 234 -11.17 5.77 -9.99
CA PRO A 234 -11.97 4.74 -10.62
C PRO A 234 -12.42 5.15 -12.02
N VAL A 235 -12.29 4.24 -12.98
CA VAL A 235 -12.87 4.33 -14.33
C VAL A 235 -13.59 3.03 -14.68
N VAL A 236 -14.50 3.04 -15.64
CA VAL A 236 -15.20 1.82 -16.08
C VAL A 236 -14.60 1.30 -17.39
N ARG A 237 -14.22 0.02 -17.37
CA ARG A 237 -13.72 -0.74 -18.52
C ARG A 237 -14.85 -1.13 -19.45
N GLN A 238 -14.56 -1.41 -20.72
CA GLN A 238 -15.57 -1.83 -21.71
C GLN A 238 -16.36 -3.08 -21.33
N ASN A 239 -15.80 -3.96 -20.49
CA ASN A 239 -16.50 -5.14 -19.97
C ASN A 239 -17.44 -4.85 -18.78
N GLY A 240 -17.54 -3.59 -18.33
CA GLY A 240 -18.43 -3.17 -17.24
C GLY A 240 -17.83 -3.25 -15.83
N GLU A 241 -16.58 -3.69 -15.69
CA GLU A 241 -15.86 -3.66 -14.43
C GLU A 241 -15.29 -2.27 -14.15
N ILE A 242 -15.20 -1.92 -12.87
CA ILE A 242 -14.51 -0.71 -12.41
C ILE A 242 -13.03 -1.04 -12.31
N MET A 243 -12.18 -0.29 -13.02
CA MET A 243 -10.72 -0.29 -12.89
C MET A 243 -10.28 0.92 -12.08
N PHE A 244 -9.35 0.75 -11.16
CA PHE A 244 -8.94 1.82 -10.24
C PHE A 244 -7.51 1.60 -9.72
N SER A 245 -6.98 2.62 -9.05
CA SER A 245 -5.66 2.55 -8.41
C SER A 245 -5.83 2.31 -6.91
N ARG A 246 -5.31 1.20 -6.41
CA ARG A 246 -5.32 0.87 -4.98
C ARG A 246 -3.93 1.01 -4.40
N TRP A 247 -3.83 1.75 -3.30
CA TRP A 247 -2.63 1.78 -2.48
C TRP A 247 -2.56 0.52 -1.62
N ASP A 248 -1.66 -0.39 -1.98
CA ASP A 248 -1.30 -1.54 -1.15
C ASP A 248 -0.14 -1.13 -0.24
N HIS A 249 -0.38 -1.04 1.07
CA HIS A 249 0.62 -0.66 2.08
C HIS A 249 0.62 -1.61 3.29
N VAL A 250 1.10 -2.84 3.09
CA VAL A 250 1.17 -3.85 4.15
C VAL A 250 2.53 -4.53 4.14
N GLY A 251 3.22 -4.54 5.28
CA GLY A 251 4.57 -5.09 5.35
C GLY A 251 5.48 -4.36 4.36
N GLY A 252 6.19 -5.12 3.52
CA GLY A 252 7.11 -4.56 2.54
C GLY A 252 6.49 -3.91 1.31
N ARG A 253 5.16 -3.93 1.16
CA ARG A 253 4.49 -3.27 0.03
C ARG A 253 4.15 -1.85 0.39
N ASN A 254 4.39 -0.92 -0.52
CA ASN A 254 4.00 0.46 -0.38
C ASN A 254 3.95 1.18 -1.74
N HIS A 255 2.85 0.99 -2.45
CA HIS A 255 2.73 1.36 -3.85
C HIS A 255 1.26 1.35 -4.32
N PHE A 256 0.95 2.12 -5.38
CA PHE A 256 -0.37 2.05 -6.04
C PHE A 256 -0.34 1.10 -7.23
N LYS A 257 -1.25 0.13 -7.27
CA LYS A 257 -1.39 -0.84 -8.36
C LYS A 257 -2.79 -0.78 -8.97
N ILE A 258 -2.96 -1.37 -10.16
CA ILE A 258 -4.22 -1.33 -10.88
C ILE A 258 -5.08 -2.52 -10.47
N PHE A 259 -6.27 -2.24 -9.95
CA PHE A 259 -7.26 -3.23 -9.54
C PHE A 259 -8.51 -3.14 -10.39
N ARG A 260 -9.30 -4.22 -10.36
CA ARG A 260 -10.65 -4.28 -10.89
C ARG A 260 -11.63 -4.73 -9.81
N VAL A 261 -12.89 -4.32 -9.95
CA VAL A 261 -14.01 -4.78 -9.11
C VAL A 261 -15.32 -4.64 -9.89
N LYS A 262 -16.33 -5.46 -9.60
CA LYS A 262 -17.67 -5.25 -10.15
C LYS A 262 -18.36 -4.07 -9.48
N PRO A 263 -19.39 -3.47 -10.11
CA PRO A 263 -20.12 -2.33 -9.53
C PRO A 263 -20.72 -2.53 -8.14
N ASP A 264 -20.95 -3.77 -7.69
CA ASP A 264 -21.47 -4.10 -6.36
C ASP A 264 -20.37 -4.35 -5.29
N GLY A 265 -19.10 -4.26 -5.70
CA GLY A 265 -17.94 -4.53 -4.85
C GLY A 265 -17.45 -5.99 -4.86
N THR A 266 -18.14 -6.89 -5.56
CA THR A 266 -17.72 -8.31 -5.68
C THR A 266 -16.61 -8.47 -6.71
N ASP A 267 -15.90 -9.59 -6.65
CA ASP A 267 -14.81 -9.96 -7.56
C ASP A 267 -13.69 -8.90 -7.60
N LEU A 268 -13.37 -8.31 -6.44
CA LEU A 268 -12.24 -7.39 -6.31
C LEU A 268 -10.94 -8.15 -6.54
N PHE A 269 -10.19 -7.80 -7.58
CA PHE A 269 -8.94 -8.48 -7.92
C PHE A 269 -7.92 -7.51 -8.51
N VAL A 270 -6.63 -7.82 -8.35
CA VAL A 270 -5.57 -7.05 -8.99
C VAL A 270 -5.60 -7.28 -10.51
N LEU A 271 -5.57 -6.20 -11.28
CA LEU A 271 -5.51 -6.25 -12.74
C LEU A 271 -4.05 -6.30 -13.21
N TYR A 272 -3.20 -5.41 -12.70
CA TYR A 272 -1.80 -5.27 -13.13
C TYR A 272 -0.94 -4.51 -12.10
N GLY A 273 0.36 -4.79 -12.08
CA GLY A 273 1.38 -3.91 -11.51
C GLY A 273 1.97 -4.35 -10.18
N ALA A 274 1.38 -5.34 -9.50
CA ALA A 274 1.79 -5.73 -8.14
C ALA A 274 3.27 -6.11 -8.01
N HIS A 275 3.90 -6.53 -9.10
CA HIS A 275 5.32 -6.91 -9.18
C HIS A 275 6.03 -6.28 -10.38
N SER A 276 5.45 -5.24 -10.95
CA SER A 276 6.00 -4.54 -12.10
C SER A 276 6.83 -3.34 -11.65
N GLU A 277 7.82 -2.95 -12.45
CA GLU A 277 8.65 -1.78 -12.18
C GLU A 277 7.80 -0.50 -12.16
N GLY A 278 8.19 0.43 -11.28
CA GLY A 278 7.44 1.63 -10.99
C GLY A 278 6.66 1.50 -9.68
N ASN A 279 6.70 2.56 -8.89
CA ASN A 279 6.06 2.53 -7.57
C ASN A 279 4.54 2.66 -7.69
N SER A 280 4.02 3.79 -8.16
CA SER A 280 2.58 4.09 -8.15
C SER A 280 2.03 4.24 -9.56
N PHE A 281 1.17 3.32 -9.98
CA PHE A 281 0.32 3.42 -11.18
C PHE A 281 -0.96 4.18 -10.80
N LEU A 282 -1.17 5.35 -11.40
CA LEU A 282 -2.35 6.17 -11.21
C LEU A 282 -3.07 6.47 -12.52
N HIS A 283 -4.33 6.91 -12.39
CA HIS A 283 -5.23 7.28 -13.48
C HIS A 283 -5.27 6.27 -14.64
N PRO A 284 -5.42 4.95 -14.36
CA PRO A 284 -5.43 3.95 -15.40
C PRO A 284 -6.64 4.16 -16.32
N ARG A 285 -6.46 4.08 -17.64
CA ARG A 285 -7.54 4.15 -18.65
C ARG A 285 -7.28 3.20 -19.80
N GLU A 286 -8.34 2.59 -20.34
CA GLU A 286 -8.23 1.78 -21.56
C GLU A 286 -7.91 2.66 -22.77
N MET A 287 -6.98 2.18 -23.60
CA MET A 287 -6.70 2.73 -24.92
C MET A 287 -7.86 2.45 -25.88
N ASP A 288 -7.87 3.13 -27.02
CA ASP A 288 -8.94 2.98 -28.02
C ASP A 288 -9.04 1.53 -28.52
N PRO A 289 -10.21 0.87 -28.41
CA PRO A 289 -10.40 -0.48 -28.95
C PRO A 289 -10.22 -0.58 -30.48
N ASN A 290 -10.30 0.54 -31.21
CA ASN A 290 -10.07 0.61 -32.65
C ASN A 290 -8.64 1.03 -33.03
N GLY A 291 -7.81 1.35 -32.04
CA GLY A 291 -6.43 1.78 -32.22
C GLY A 291 -5.42 0.63 -32.30
N LYS A 292 -4.15 1.00 -32.52
CA LYS A 292 -2.98 0.11 -32.46
C LYS A 292 -2.80 -0.47 -31.06
N TYR A 293 -3.09 0.31 -30.02
CA TYR A 293 -2.93 -0.11 -28.62
C TYR A 293 -4.21 -0.70 -28.02
N LYS A 294 -5.11 -1.26 -28.84
CA LYS A 294 -6.29 -2.00 -28.34
C LYS A 294 -5.88 -3.02 -27.28
N GLY A 295 -6.64 -3.11 -26.19
CA GLY A 295 -6.35 -3.97 -25.05
C GLY A 295 -5.33 -3.40 -24.05
N PHE A 296 -4.63 -2.31 -24.37
CA PHE A 296 -3.69 -1.68 -23.47
C PHE A 296 -4.39 -0.71 -22.50
N VAL A 297 -3.72 -0.47 -21.38
CA VAL A 297 -4.06 0.55 -20.39
C VAL A 297 -2.97 1.62 -20.41
N ALA A 298 -3.37 2.90 -20.53
CA ALA A 298 -2.50 4.03 -20.24
C ALA A 298 -2.58 4.37 -18.75
N ALA A 299 -1.44 4.60 -18.11
CA ALA A 299 -1.35 5.05 -16.73
C ALA A 299 -0.16 6.00 -16.57
N ASP A 300 -0.23 6.89 -15.58
CA ASP A 300 0.96 7.60 -15.12
C ASP A 300 1.65 6.82 -13.98
N VAL A 301 2.98 6.75 -14.05
CA VAL A 301 3.80 5.96 -13.11
C VAL A 301 4.80 6.85 -12.38
N MET A 302 4.70 6.92 -11.06
CA MET A 302 5.38 7.92 -10.23
C MET A 302 5.75 7.39 -8.83
N PRO A 303 6.55 8.11 -8.01
CA PRO A 303 6.76 7.74 -6.62
C PRO A 303 5.55 8.14 -5.73
N LEU A 304 5.42 7.54 -4.54
CA LEU A 304 4.36 7.83 -3.56
C LEU A 304 4.19 9.31 -3.19
N SER A 305 5.27 10.09 -3.28
CA SER A 305 5.26 11.52 -2.97
C SER A 305 6.50 12.23 -3.51
N GLY A 306 6.49 13.56 -3.43
CA GLY A 306 7.64 14.42 -3.74
C GLY A 306 7.69 14.96 -5.16
N THR A 307 6.81 14.48 -6.05
CA THR A 307 6.79 14.89 -7.47
C THR A 307 5.57 15.72 -7.86
N ARG A 308 4.69 16.03 -6.88
CA ARG A 308 3.40 16.70 -7.12
C ARG A 308 2.53 15.98 -8.15
N GLU A 309 2.26 14.70 -7.89
CA GLU A 309 1.56 13.77 -8.77
C GLU A 309 2.10 13.71 -10.22
N GLY A 310 3.42 13.73 -10.39
CA GLY A 310 4.08 13.69 -11.70
C GLY A 310 4.96 12.47 -11.92
N GLY A 311 4.82 11.83 -13.06
CA GLY A 311 5.54 10.60 -13.42
C GLY A 311 5.81 10.42 -14.91
N ALA A 312 5.88 9.17 -15.34
CA ALA A 312 6.03 8.74 -16.72
C ALA A 312 4.72 8.25 -17.33
N LEU A 313 4.53 8.42 -18.64
CA LEU A 313 3.39 7.87 -19.37
C LEU A 313 3.71 6.41 -19.72
N MET A 314 3.02 5.48 -19.07
CA MET A 314 3.18 4.05 -19.28
C MET A 314 2.01 3.49 -20.10
N LEU A 315 2.34 2.71 -21.13
CA LEU A 315 1.37 1.85 -21.82
C LEU A 315 1.59 0.42 -21.33
N VAL A 316 0.53 -0.19 -20.83
CA VAL A 316 0.51 -1.50 -20.21
C VAL A 316 -0.32 -2.45 -21.07
N ASP A 317 0.25 -3.56 -21.52
CA ASP A 317 -0.47 -4.64 -22.20
C ASP A 317 -1.16 -5.53 -21.15
N ALA A 318 -2.19 -4.97 -20.52
CA ALA A 318 -2.98 -5.69 -19.53
C ALA A 318 -3.93 -6.71 -20.16
N GLU A 319 -3.90 -6.96 -21.47
CA GLU A 319 -4.64 -8.05 -22.12
C GLU A 319 -3.79 -9.33 -22.09
N HIS A 320 -2.52 -9.23 -22.49
CA HIS A 320 -1.63 -10.38 -22.67
C HIS A 320 -0.65 -10.60 -21.51
N TYR A 321 -0.60 -9.70 -20.52
CA TYR A 321 0.30 -9.79 -19.39
C TYR A 321 -0.40 -9.52 -18.06
N SER A 322 -0.02 -10.27 -17.03
CA SER A 322 -0.49 -10.07 -15.65
C SER A 322 0.43 -9.13 -14.84
N GLU A 323 1.68 -9.01 -15.28
CA GLU A 323 2.76 -8.15 -14.78
C GLU A 323 3.73 -7.88 -15.94
N GLN A 324 4.67 -6.94 -15.80
CA GLN A 324 5.62 -6.53 -16.83
C GLN A 324 6.33 -7.68 -17.54
N ASN A 325 6.66 -8.75 -16.82
CA ASN A 325 7.37 -9.92 -17.35
C ASN A 325 6.63 -11.24 -17.06
N THR A 326 5.30 -11.19 -16.96
CA THR A 326 4.45 -12.38 -16.72
C THR A 326 3.40 -12.51 -17.83
N PRO A 327 3.75 -13.11 -18.97
CA PRO A 327 2.80 -13.37 -20.05
C PRO A 327 1.74 -14.40 -19.65
N ILE A 328 0.57 -14.34 -20.29
CA ILE A 328 -0.52 -15.30 -20.05
C ILE A 328 -0.38 -16.63 -20.79
N SER A 329 0.57 -16.73 -21.72
CA SER A 329 0.82 -17.96 -22.48
C SER A 329 2.29 -18.04 -22.91
N PRO A 330 2.82 -19.24 -23.17
CA PRO A 330 4.22 -19.41 -23.62
C PRO A 330 4.47 -18.92 -25.05
N ASP A 331 3.43 -18.65 -25.84
CA ASP A 331 3.55 -18.12 -27.20
C ASP A 331 3.87 -16.61 -27.22
N LEU A 332 3.73 -15.94 -26.08
CA LEU A 332 4.04 -14.52 -25.91
C LEU A 332 5.48 -14.33 -25.41
N PRO A 333 6.13 -13.20 -25.76
CA PRO A 333 7.43 -12.84 -25.19
C PRO A 333 7.43 -12.83 -23.65
N ALA A 334 8.53 -13.25 -23.04
CA ALA A 334 8.67 -13.24 -21.58
C ALA A 334 8.74 -11.83 -20.97
N ILE A 335 9.04 -10.81 -21.79
CA ILE A 335 9.15 -9.41 -21.39
C ILE A 335 8.29 -8.54 -22.32
N GLY A 336 7.78 -7.42 -21.81
CA GLY A 336 7.10 -6.42 -22.63
C GLY A 336 5.67 -6.07 -22.20
N GLY A 337 5.24 -6.50 -21.02
CA GLY A 337 3.92 -6.18 -20.47
C GLY A 337 3.70 -4.69 -20.18
N GLN A 338 4.77 -3.88 -20.14
CA GLN A 338 4.67 -2.42 -20.11
C GLN A 338 5.83 -1.74 -20.85
N SER A 339 5.59 -0.51 -21.32
CA SER A 339 6.61 0.36 -21.91
C SER A 339 6.25 1.84 -21.75
N GLN A 340 7.27 2.71 -21.67
CA GLN A 340 7.03 4.15 -21.72
C GLN A 340 6.71 4.57 -23.16
N ALA A 341 5.66 5.35 -23.35
CA ALA A 341 5.20 5.76 -24.69
C ALA A 341 6.11 6.81 -25.35
N THR A 342 6.91 7.51 -24.54
CA THR A 342 7.68 8.70 -24.92
C THR A 342 9.04 8.33 -25.51
N ALA A 343 9.58 9.12 -26.44
CA ALA A 343 10.88 8.83 -27.06
C ALA A 343 12.04 8.88 -26.06
N GLN A 344 11.93 9.73 -25.04
CA GLN A 344 12.85 9.79 -23.92
C GLN A 344 12.15 9.26 -22.67
N ALA A 345 12.86 8.45 -21.88
CA ALA A 345 12.33 7.94 -20.63
C ALA A 345 12.11 9.10 -19.65
N LEU A 346 10.90 9.20 -19.12
CA LEU A 346 10.55 10.09 -18.02
C LEU A 346 10.89 9.40 -16.69
N ASN A 347 11.32 10.18 -15.70
CA ASN A 347 11.74 9.65 -14.41
C ASN A 347 10.53 9.23 -13.57
N THR A 348 10.44 7.95 -13.24
CA THR A 348 9.39 7.37 -12.38
C THR A 348 9.68 7.48 -10.88
N GLY A 349 10.88 7.96 -10.50
CA GLY A 349 11.31 8.21 -9.12
C GLY A 349 11.22 9.68 -8.70
N ARG A 350 11.72 9.96 -7.49
CA ARG A 350 11.69 11.31 -6.87
C ARG A 350 12.72 12.30 -7.42
N GLY A 351 13.78 11.81 -8.06
CA GLY A 351 14.85 12.66 -8.58
C GLY A 351 14.43 13.55 -9.77
N LEU A 352 15.38 14.36 -10.24
CA LEU A 352 15.18 15.25 -11.38
C LEU A 352 14.65 14.47 -12.60
N SER A 353 13.58 14.96 -13.23
CA SER A 353 13.06 14.38 -14.48
C SER A 353 13.45 15.26 -15.67
N LEU A 354 14.60 14.97 -16.29
CA LEU A 354 15.21 15.81 -17.34
C LEU A 354 14.27 16.13 -18.52
N TYR A 355 13.36 15.21 -18.83
CA TYR A 355 12.42 15.31 -19.95
C TYR A 355 11.00 15.66 -19.51
N GLY A 356 10.84 16.18 -18.29
CA GLY A 356 9.56 16.60 -17.74
C GLY A 356 8.78 15.48 -17.07
N ARG A 357 7.56 15.79 -16.65
CA ARG A 357 6.65 14.86 -15.96
C ARG A 357 5.27 14.93 -16.58
N VAL A 358 4.59 13.79 -16.62
CA VAL A 358 3.19 13.68 -17.05
C VAL A 358 2.31 13.27 -15.88
N THR A 359 1.02 13.59 -16.01
CA THR A 359 -0.04 13.09 -15.14
C THR A 359 -1.37 13.07 -15.89
N THR A 360 -2.32 12.31 -15.36
CA THR A 360 -3.72 12.25 -15.78
C THR A 360 -3.89 12.02 -17.29
N PRO A 361 -3.41 10.89 -17.85
CA PRO A 361 -3.61 10.56 -19.24
C PRO A 361 -5.08 10.30 -19.55
N TYR A 362 -5.50 10.74 -20.74
CA TYR A 362 -6.84 10.52 -21.29
C TYR A 362 -6.75 10.14 -22.78
N PRO A 363 -6.84 8.85 -23.13
CA PRO A 363 -6.84 8.40 -24.52
C PRO A 363 -8.05 8.90 -25.31
N LEU A 364 -7.85 9.29 -26.57
CA LEU A 364 -8.91 9.58 -27.52
C LEU A 364 -9.40 8.31 -28.22
N TRP A 365 -10.70 8.22 -28.47
CA TRP A 365 -11.36 7.04 -29.05
C TRP A 365 -11.80 7.30 -30.50
N ASP A 366 -10.86 7.78 -31.30
CA ASP A 366 -11.08 8.26 -32.68
C ASP A 366 -10.21 7.51 -33.72
N GLY A 367 -9.63 6.37 -33.32
CA GLY A 367 -8.73 5.54 -34.10
C GLY A 367 -7.27 5.99 -34.11
N THR A 368 -6.92 7.08 -33.41
CA THR A 368 -5.58 7.68 -33.51
C THR A 368 -4.60 7.30 -32.41
N ASP A 369 -5.08 6.66 -31.32
CA ASP A 369 -4.32 6.40 -30.08
C ASP A 369 -3.69 7.65 -29.43
N ARG A 370 -4.11 8.86 -29.83
CA ARG A 370 -3.64 10.09 -29.20
C ARG A 370 -4.10 10.14 -27.75
N VAL A 371 -3.28 10.72 -26.89
CA VAL A 371 -3.55 10.82 -25.46
C VAL A 371 -3.44 12.29 -25.04
N LEU A 372 -4.51 12.83 -24.46
CA LEU A 372 -4.43 14.09 -23.72
C LEU A 372 -3.70 13.82 -22.41
N VAL A 373 -2.71 14.64 -22.08
CA VAL A 373 -1.93 14.53 -20.84
C VAL A 373 -1.71 15.89 -20.24
N SER A 374 -1.57 15.94 -18.92
CA SER A 374 -1.03 17.10 -18.23
C SER A 374 0.48 16.94 -18.13
N TYR A 375 1.22 17.80 -18.82
CA TYR A 375 2.68 17.72 -18.92
C TYR A 375 3.36 19.00 -18.44
N THR A 376 4.48 18.85 -17.76
CA THR A 376 5.35 19.96 -17.35
C THR A 376 6.80 19.67 -17.75
N PRO A 377 7.50 20.60 -18.44
CA PRO A 377 8.90 20.42 -18.77
C PRO A 377 9.78 20.55 -17.53
N CYS A 378 11.00 20.01 -17.61
CA CYS A 378 11.97 20.11 -16.53
C CYS A 378 12.43 21.56 -16.30
N GLN A 379 12.23 22.05 -15.08
CA GLN A 379 12.64 23.39 -14.63
C GLN A 379 13.28 23.31 -13.25
N VAL A 380 14.33 24.10 -13.03
CA VAL A 380 15.04 24.19 -11.75
C VAL A 380 15.27 25.66 -11.39
N ARG A 381 15.54 25.95 -10.12
CA ARG A 381 16.05 27.27 -9.70
C ARG A 381 17.56 27.26 -9.76
N ARG A 382 18.15 28.20 -10.50
CA ARG A 382 19.59 28.48 -10.53
C ARG A 382 19.80 29.91 -10.07
N LYS A 383 20.47 30.09 -8.93
CA LYS A 383 20.70 31.39 -8.26
C LYS A 383 19.39 32.17 -8.07
N GLY A 384 18.35 31.46 -7.64
CA GLY A 384 17.00 32.00 -7.43
C GLY A 384 16.14 32.17 -8.70
N VAL A 385 16.71 32.00 -9.90
CA VAL A 385 16.00 32.17 -11.18
C VAL A 385 15.55 30.83 -11.74
N VAL A 386 14.30 30.74 -12.18
CA VAL A 386 13.78 29.52 -12.84
C VAL A 386 14.38 29.41 -14.25
N VAL A 387 15.03 28.28 -14.53
CA VAL A 387 15.63 27.97 -15.83
C VAL A 387 15.24 26.56 -16.31
N SER A 388 15.28 26.33 -17.61
CA SER A 388 15.06 24.99 -18.18
C SER A 388 16.24 24.06 -17.85
N CYS A 389 15.95 22.80 -17.54
CA CYS A 389 16.99 21.77 -17.32
C CYS A 389 17.87 21.54 -18.55
N ALA A 390 17.39 21.87 -19.76
CA ALA A 390 18.19 21.80 -20.98
C ALA A 390 19.41 22.74 -20.96
N THR A 391 19.43 23.72 -20.06
CA THR A 391 20.54 24.69 -19.91
C THR A 391 21.57 24.28 -18.85
N LEU A 392 21.39 23.13 -18.21
CA LEU A 392 22.27 22.63 -17.16
C LEU A 392 23.50 21.93 -17.72
N SER A 393 24.65 22.19 -17.09
CA SER A 393 25.87 21.41 -17.27
C SER A 393 25.74 20.02 -16.65
N ASP A 394 26.59 19.08 -17.05
CA ASP A 394 26.55 17.72 -16.50
C ASP A 394 26.90 17.68 -15.00
N ALA A 395 27.76 18.59 -14.53
CA ALA A 395 28.06 18.74 -13.11
C ALA A 395 26.88 19.29 -12.29
N GLU A 396 26.06 20.18 -12.88
CA GLU A 396 24.81 20.65 -12.27
C GLU A 396 23.77 19.53 -12.21
N LYS A 397 23.62 18.76 -13.29
CA LYS A 397 22.71 17.59 -13.30
C LYS A 397 23.11 16.59 -12.23
N ALA A 398 24.39 16.22 -12.17
CA ALA A 398 24.92 15.28 -11.18
C ALA A 398 24.64 15.72 -9.74
N ARG A 399 24.80 17.01 -9.43
CA ARG A 399 24.49 17.57 -8.10
C ARG A 399 23.00 17.48 -7.72
N LEU A 400 22.10 17.66 -8.68
CA LEU A 400 20.65 17.58 -8.46
C LEU A 400 20.15 16.14 -8.35
N THR A 401 20.88 15.18 -8.93
CA THR A 401 20.56 13.75 -8.85
C THR A 401 21.26 13.05 -7.68
N GLN A 402 22.00 13.79 -6.86
CA GLN A 402 22.75 13.23 -5.74
C GLN A 402 21.83 13.03 -4.51
N GLU A 403 21.63 11.79 -4.08
CA GLU A 403 20.68 11.42 -3.02
C GLU A 403 21.28 11.41 -1.60
N ASP A 404 22.61 11.37 -1.46
CA ASP A 404 23.35 11.33 -0.18
C ASP A 404 23.71 12.71 0.36
N ARG A 405 22.88 13.72 0.08
CA ARG A 405 23.06 15.10 0.55
C ARG A 405 22.13 15.42 1.71
N LEU A 406 22.64 16.15 2.71
CA LEU A 406 21.78 16.68 3.76
C LEU A 406 20.72 17.61 3.18
N VAL A 407 19.51 17.60 3.74
CA VAL A 407 18.43 18.51 3.34
C VAL A 407 18.88 19.97 3.39
N ALA A 408 19.65 20.35 4.41
CA ALA A 408 20.20 21.71 4.56
C ALA A 408 21.19 22.07 3.45
N ASP A 409 22.03 21.12 3.03
CA ASP A 409 23.01 21.33 1.96
C ASP A 409 22.32 21.43 0.59
N ALA A 410 21.25 20.66 0.37
CA ALA A 410 20.44 20.75 -0.84
C ALA A 410 19.65 22.07 -0.88
N ALA A 411 19.09 22.51 0.26
CA ALA A 411 18.31 23.74 0.37
C ALA A 411 19.16 25.03 0.26
N SER A 412 20.46 24.95 0.58
CA SER A 412 21.41 26.07 0.47
C SER A 412 22.17 26.09 -0.86
N ASP A 413 22.04 25.06 -1.70
CA ASP A 413 22.68 25.01 -3.01
C ASP A 413 22.15 26.13 -3.92
N GLU A 414 23.04 26.68 -4.75
CA GLU A 414 22.65 27.65 -5.78
C GLU A 414 21.76 27.03 -6.86
N ILE A 415 21.76 25.70 -7.00
CA ILE A 415 20.89 24.96 -7.92
C ILE A 415 19.94 24.01 -7.18
N GLN A 416 18.63 24.14 -7.45
CA GLN A 416 17.58 23.43 -6.68
C GLN A 416 16.46 22.90 -7.58
N ASP A 417 16.06 21.65 -7.36
CA ASP A 417 14.87 21.03 -7.97
C ASP A 417 13.63 21.24 -7.08
N ASN A 418 13.21 22.50 -6.96
CA ASN A 418 12.09 22.91 -6.10
C ASN A 418 11.11 23.87 -6.81
N VAL A 419 11.10 23.85 -8.14
CA VAL A 419 10.12 24.60 -8.93
C VAL A 419 8.79 23.86 -8.85
N ALA A 420 7.74 24.55 -8.40
CA ALA A 420 6.40 23.95 -8.42
C ALA A 420 5.99 23.70 -9.89
N PRO A 421 5.62 22.47 -10.27
CA PRO A 421 5.24 22.15 -11.63
C PRO A 421 3.97 22.90 -12.03
N SER A 422 4.04 23.61 -13.16
CA SER A 422 2.88 24.15 -13.86
C SER A 422 2.56 23.20 -15.02
N TYR A 423 1.69 22.22 -14.76
CA TYR A 423 1.22 21.32 -15.81
C TYR A 423 0.35 22.08 -16.82
N ALA A 424 0.64 21.88 -18.09
CA ALA A 424 -0.18 22.33 -19.21
C ALA A 424 -0.81 21.11 -19.90
N VAL A 425 -1.95 21.31 -20.57
CA VAL A 425 -2.58 20.23 -21.34
C VAL A 425 -1.84 20.07 -22.66
N TYR A 426 -1.40 18.85 -22.95
CA TYR A 426 -0.80 18.46 -24.21
C TYR A 426 -1.59 17.33 -24.86
N MET A 427 -1.66 17.34 -26.19
CA MET A 427 -2.03 16.18 -26.99
C MET A 427 -0.74 15.46 -27.39
N PHE A 428 -0.53 14.25 -26.88
CA PHE A 428 0.58 13.38 -27.24
C PHE A 428 0.13 12.36 -28.30
N ASP A 429 0.90 12.25 -29.38
CA ASP A 429 0.70 11.24 -30.41
C ASP A 429 1.80 10.16 -30.27
N PRO A 430 1.47 8.95 -29.78
CA PRO A 430 2.46 7.89 -29.60
C PRO A 430 2.99 7.31 -30.91
N ALA A 431 2.28 7.44 -32.03
CA ALA A 431 2.72 6.95 -33.33
C ALA A 431 3.78 7.86 -33.94
N ARG A 432 3.65 9.18 -33.76
CA ARG A 432 4.58 10.19 -34.28
C ARG A 432 5.58 10.71 -33.24
N ASN A 433 5.37 10.39 -31.97
CA ASN A 433 6.07 10.95 -30.82
C ASN A 433 6.04 12.49 -30.76
N THR A 434 4.91 13.09 -31.15
CA THR A 434 4.74 14.55 -31.17
C THR A 434 3.92 15.05 -30.00
N TRP A 435 4.27 16.23 -29.50
CA TRP A 435 3.61 16.91 -28.38
C TRP A 435 3.02 18.23 -28.86
N LEU A 436 1.70 18.32 -28.92
CA LEU A 436 1.00 19.57 -29.20
C LEU A 436 0.53 20.17 -27.87
N ASN A 437 1.06 21.35 -27.51
CA ASN A 437 0.50 22.12 -26.41
C ASN A 437 -0.93 22.51 -26.80
N VAL A 438 -1.92 22.25 -25.95
CA VAL A 438 -3.34 22.56 -26.18
C VAL A 438 -3.78 23.73 -25.30
N ALA A 439 -3.35 23.74 -24.04
CA ALA A 439 -3.69 24.81 -23.09
C ALA A 439 -2.59 24.98 -22.06
N ALA A 440 -2.10 26.21 -21.88
CA ALA A 440 -1.09 26.56 -20.89
C ALA A 440 -1.72 27.32 -19.72
N PRO A 441 -1.38 26.99 -18.46
CA PRO A 441 -1.94 27.66 -17.30
C PRO A 441 -1.35 29.06 -17.09
N PRO A 442 -2.10 29.99 -16.48
CA PRO A 442 -1.53 31.22 -15.95
C PRO A 442 -0.56 30.93 -14.80
N ALA A 443 0.30 31.91 -14.48
CA ALA A 443 1.25 31.79 -13.38
C ALA A 443 0.56 31.47 -12.04
N GLY A 444 1.13 30.53 -11.27
CA GLY A 444 0.55 30.06 -10.02
C GLY A 444 -0.49 28.93 -10.18
N PHE A 445 -0.79 28.53 -11.41
CA PHE A 445 -1.76 27.47 -11.70
C PHE A 445 -1.14 26.30 -12.49
N MET A 446 -1.90 25.22 -12.51
CA MET A 446 -1.69 24.01 -13.31
C MET A 446 -3.03 23.54 -13.88
N TYR A 447 -3.00 22.90 -15.04
CA TYR A 447 -4.14 22.23 -15.66
C TYR A 447 -3.96 20.72 -15.51
N THR A 448 -4.97 20.05 -14.97
CA THR A 448 -4.97 18.60 -14.66
C THR A 448 -6.24 17.94 -15.17
N HIS A 449 -6.21 16.60 -15.31
CA HIS A 449 -7.36 15.80 -15.71
C HIS A 449 -8.05 16.28 -17.00
N PRO A 450 -7.31 16.44 -18.12
CA PRO A 450 -7.93 16.76 -19.38
C PRO A 450 -8.82 15.60 -19.85
N VAL A 451 -10.05 15.91 -20.25
CA VAL A 451 -10.99 14.95 -20.85
C VAL A 451 -11.51 15.48 -22.18
N ALA A 452 -11.71 14.59 -23.14
CA ALA A 452 -12.33 14.95 -24.41
C ALA A 452 -13.85 14.91 -24.31
N LEU A 453 -14.53 15.96 -24.77
CA LEU A 453 -15.99 16.02 -24.88
C LEU A 453 -16.43 15.31 -26.15
N GLN A 454 -16.23 13.99 -26.16
CA GLN A 454 -16.39 13.11 -27.29
C GLN A 454 -17.33 11.96 -26.92
N ALA A 455 -18.25 11.64 -27.83
CA ALA A 455 -19.02 10.42 -27.73
C ALA A 455 -18.11 9.20 -27.91
N ARG A 456 -18.30 8.18 -27.08
CA ARG A 456 -17.59 6.91 -27.11
C ARG A 456 -18.55 5.76 -26.85
N THR A 457 -18.13 4.55 -27.21
CA THR A 457 -18.91 3.34 -26.92
C THR A 457 -19.13 3.20 -25.42
N GLU A 458 -20.40 3.17 -25.03
CA GLU A 458 -20.78 2.87 -23.65
C GLU A 458 -20.38 1.42 -23.30
N PRO A 459 -19.67 1.19 -22.18
CA PRO A 459 -19.35 -0.14 -21.70
C PRO A 459 -20.56 -1.04 -21.52
N SER A 460 -20.34 -2.36 -21.57
CA SER A 460 -21.37 -3.30 -21.15
C SER A 460 -21.70 -3.12 -19.66
N THR A 461 -22.92 -3.48 -19.27
CA THR A 461 -23.26 -3.62 -17.86
C THR A 461 -22.72 -4.93 -17.32
N SER A 462 -22.07 -4.90 -16.15
CA SER A 462 -21.68 -6.11 -15.42
C SER A 462 -22.76 -6.50 -14.43
N ASP A 463 -23.19 -7.75 -14.42
CA ASP A 463 -24.13 -8.24 -13.42
C ASP A 463 -23.42 -8.56 -12.09
N PRO A 464 -24.12 -8.36 -10.95
CA PRO A 464 -23.63 -8.76 -9.63
C PRO A 464 -23.17 -10.21 -9.59
N THR A 465 -22.18 -10.50 -8.74
CA THR A 465 -21.85 -11.91 -8.46
C THR A 465 -22.99 -12.54 -7.67
N SER A 466 -23.33 -13.80 -7.99
CA SER A 466 -24.31 -14.55 -7.20
C SER A 466 -23.78 -14.72 -5.77
N VAL A 467 -24.63 -14.41 -4.79
CA VAL A 467 -24.29 -14.47 -3.36
C VAL A 467 -25.16 -15.49 -2.64
N ASP A 468 -24.61 -16.04 -1.56
CA ASP A 468 -25.35 -16.86 -0.60
C ASP A 468 -26.13 -15.96 0.37
N ASP A 469 -27.46 -16.01 0.31
CA ASP A 469 -28.33 -15.17 1.12
C ASP A 469 -28.22 -15.44 2.63
N ALA A 470 -27.92 -16.68 3.03
CA ALA A 470 -27.75 -17.02 4.44
C ALA A 470 -26.46 -16.42 5.00
N LEU A 471 -25.37 -16.46 4.23
CA LEU A 471 -24.11 -15.81 4.61
C LEU A 471 -24.23 -14.29 4.55
N LYS A 472 -24.96 -13.74 3.57
CA LYS A 472 -25.26 -12.32 3.49
C LYS A 472 -25.95 -11.80 4.76
N GLN A 473 -26.94 -12.53 5.27
CA GLN A 473 -27.62 -12.18 6.54
C GLN A 473 -26.70 -12.24 7.76
N GLN A 474 -25.64 -13.04 7.70
CA GLN A 474 -24.63 -13.17 8.76
C GLN A 474 -23.46 -12.18 8.61
N ASN A 475 -23.44 -11.36 7.55
CA ASN A 475 -22.27 -10.56 7.16
C ASN A 475 -21.00 -11.39 6.98
N LEU A 476 -21.13 -12.59 6.41
CA LEU A 476 -20.02 -13.47 6.09
C LEU A 476 -19.85 -13.61 4.58
N GLY A 477 -18.65 -13.95 4.15
CA GLY A 477 -18.36 -14.46 2.81
C GLY A 477 -17.49 -15.72 2.90
N THR A 478 -17.29 -16.40 1.79
CA THR A 478 -16.45 -17.61 1.71
C THR A 478 -15.20 -17.34 0.90
N ILE A 479 -14.04 -17.75 1.41
CA ILE A 479 -12.79 -17.85 0.65
C ILE A 479 -12.48 -19.33 0.41
N GLU A 480 -12.13 -19.65 -0.83
CA GLU A 480 -11.63 -20.94 -1.25
C GLU A 480 -10.32 -20.79 -2.01
N VAL A 481 -9.32 -21.61 -1.67
CA VAL A 481 -8.09 -21.73 -2.45
C VAL A 481 -7.99 -23.16 -2.95
N ARG A 482 -7.83 -23.33 -4.27
CA ARG A 482 -7.83 -24.67 -4.87
C ARG A 482 -6.56 -25.46 -4.53
N SER A 483 -5.40 -24.81 -4.44
CA SER A 483 -4.23 -25.37 -3.76
C SER A 483 -3.22 -24.29 -3.34
N VAL A 484 -2.75 -24.32 -2.10
CA VAL A 484 -1.67 -23.42 -1.63
C VAL A 484 -0.34 -23.66 -2.35
N TYR A 485 -0.18 -24.81 -3.00
CA TYR A 485 1.02 -25.18 -3.74
C TYR A 485 0.99 -24.66 -5.19
N ASP A 486 -0.18 -24.27 -5.71
CA ASP A 486 -0.32 -23.64 -7.02
C ASP A 486 0.19 -22.19 -6.95
N THR A 487 1.39 -21.97 -7.48
CA THR A 487 2.11 -20.70 -7.40
C THR A 487 2.66 -20.30 -8.78
N ASP A 488 2.92 -19.02 -9.00
CA ASP A 488 3.40 -18.49 -10.28
C ASP A 488 4.79 -19.01 -10.72
N GLY A 489 5.23 -18.58 -11.89
CA GLY A 489 6.55 -18.91 -12.43
C GLY A 489 7.74 -18.41 -11.58
N LEU A 490 7.52 -17.53 -10.61
CA LEU A 490 8.55 -17.11 -9.66
C LEU A 490 8.60 -18.03 -8.44
N GLY A 491 7.64 -18.94 -8.29
CA GLY A 491 7.66 -19.96 -7.25
C GLY A 491 7.50 -19.37 -5.86
N ARG A 492 6.76 -18.27 -5.67
CA ARG A 492 6.72 -17.55 -4.38
C ARG A 492 6.25 -18.39 -3.19
N MET A 493 5.38 -19.37 -3.43
CA MET A 493 4.98 -20.40 -2.46
C MET A 493 5.58 -21.79 -2.76
N GLY A 494 6.65 -21.83 -3.55
CA GLY A 494 7.42 -23.01 -3.93
C GLY A 494 8.79 -23.06 -3.23
N ASP A 495 9.84 -23.44 -3.95
CA ASP A 495 11.17 -23.70 -3.38
C ASP A 495 11.78 -22.55 -2.54
N PRO A 496 11.62 -21.25 -2.91
CA PRO A 496 12.14 -20.11 -2.13
C PRO A 496 11.68 -20.04 -0.67
N VAL A 497 10.52 -20.60 -0.32
CA VAL A 497 10.00 -20.60 1.06
C VAL A 497 10.28 -21.90 1.83
N LEU A 498 10.85 -22.89 1.15
CA LEU A 498 11.12 -24.21 1.71
C LEU A 498 12.54 -24.29 2.28
N LEU A 499 12.66 -25.02 3.38
CA LEU A 499 13.89 -25.23 4.12
C LEU A 499 14.14 -26.73 4.31
N PRO A 500 15.38 -27.16 4.64
CA PRO A 500 15.65 -28.57 4.95
C PRO A 500 14.75 -29.15 6.04
N ILE A 501 14.27 -28.32 6.96
CA ILE A 501 13.32 -28.71 8.02
C ILE A 501 11.91 -29.02 7.52
N ASP A 502 11.57 -28.61 6.30
CA ASP A 502 10.28 -28.89 5.65
C ASP A 502 10.29 -30.23 4.89
N LEU A 503 11.46 -30.88 4.80
CA LEU A 503 11.57 -32.20 4.18
C LEU A 503 10.97 -33.25 5.11
N GLY A 504 9.76 -33.70 4.78
CA GLY A 504 9.08 -34.77 5.50
C GLY A 504 9.90 -36.06 5.54
N ASN A 505 9.68 -36.88 6.56
CA ASN A 505 10.38 -38.16 6.69
C ASN A 505 10.08 -39.06 5.47
N GLY A 506 11.13 -39.56 4.81
CA GLY A 506 11.01 -40.36 3.59
C GLY A 506 10.80 -39.56 2.30
N CYS A 507 10.76 -38.23 2.37
CA CYS A 507 10.68 -37.36 1.20
C CYS A 507 12.07 -37.08 0.62
N THR A 508 12.20 -37.05 -0.70
CA THR A 508 13.40 -36.57 -1.41
C THR A 508 13.31 -35.09 -1.77
N THR A 509 12.09 -34.56 -1.89
CA THR A 509 11.77 -33.15 -2.13
C THR A 509 10.60 -32.73 -1.24
N ALA A 510 10.62 -31.49 -0.73
CA ALA A 510 9.56 -30.98 0.15
C ALA A 510 8.22 -30.75 -0.56
N ILE A 511 8.21 -30.50 -1.87
CA ILE A 511 7.01 -30.50 -2.73
C ILE A 511 7.33 -31.32 -3.99
N PRO A 512 6.69 -32.48 -4.20
CA PRO A 512 6.82 -33.24 -5.45
C PRO A 512 6.29 -32.43 -6.65
N LYS A 513 7.00 -32.47 -7.79
CA LYS A 513 6.64 -31.71 -9.00
C LYS A 513 6.61 -32.59 -10.25
N ILE A 514 5.83 -32.15 -11.24
CA ILE A 514 5.66 -32.76 -12.57
C ILE A 514 5.58 -31.66 -13.64
N ALA A 515 5.83 -31.97 -14.91
CA ALA A 515 5.54 -31.04 -16.00
C ALA A 515 4.03 -30.78 -16.10
N PRO A 516 3.58 -29.55 -16.40
CA PRO A 516 2.15 -29.27 -16.54
C PRO A 516 1.55 -30.02 -17.72
N ALA A 517 0.32 -30.50 -17.53
CA ALA A 517 -0.46 -31.11 -18.62
C ALA A 517 -1.05 -30.07 -19.58
N ASP A 518 -1.34 -28.87 -19.07
CA ASP A 518 -1.79 -27.73 -19.87
C ASP A 518 -0.61 -27.10 -20.62
N ARG A 519 -0.72 -27.01 -21.95
CA ARG A 519 0.29 -26.37 -22.80
C ARG A 519 0.31 -24.85 -22.68
N GLN A 520 -0.73 -24.24 -22.13
CA GLN A 520 -0.78 -22.79 -21.89
C GLN A 520 -0.13 -22.39 -20.56
N ASP A 521 0.17 -23.35 -19.70
CA ASP A 521 0.91 -23.09 -18.47
C ASP A 521 2.34 -22.65 -18.81
N THR A 522 2.73 -21.47 -18.31
CA THR A 522 4.06 -20.88 -18.56
C THR A 522 5.15 -21.48 -17.66
N ARG A 523 4.78 -22.31 -16.68
CA ARG A 523 5.70 -22.90 -15.70
C ARG A 523 6.33 -24.18 -16.24
N PRO A 524 7.63 -24.41 -16.02
CA PRO A 524 8.28 -25.65 -16.47
C PRO A 524 7.87 -26.88 -15.64
N LEU A 525 7.54 -26.67 -14.36
CA LEU A 525 7.14 -27.70 -13.41
C LEU A 525 6.05 -27.14 -12.48
N ILE A 526 5.09 -27.97 -12.14
CA ILE A 526 3.99 -27.69 -11.20
C ILE A 526 3.94 -28.77 -10.11
N PRO A 527 3.33 -28.52 -8.94
CA PRO A 527 3.13 -29.56 -7.93
C PRO A 527 2.33 -30.77 -8.44
N ASP A 528 2.75 -31.98 -8.07
CA ASP A 528 2.05 -33.22 -8.40
C ASP A 528 0.93 -33.51 -7.39
N LEU A 529 -0.19 -32.79 -7.55
CA LEU A 529 -1.31 -32.88 -6.62
C LEU A 529 -1.96 -34.26 -6.57
N VAL A 530 -1.90 -35.05 -7.65
CA VAL A 530 -2.46 -36.41 -7.70
C VAL A 530 -1.72 -37.32 -6.74
N ARG A 531 -0.38 -37.25 -6.73
CA ARG A 531 0.44 -38.00 -5.78
C ARG A 531 0.32 -37.44 -4.35
N MET A 532 0.34 -36.12 -4.19
CA MET A 532 0.27 -35.46 -2.89
C MET A 532 -1.05 -35.72 -2.13
N LYS A 533 -2.15 -36.02 -2.85
CA LYS A 533 -3.44 -36.40 -2.24
C LYS A 533 -3.69 -37.89 -2.13
N ASN A 534 -2.74 -38.76 -2.50
CA ASN A 534 -2.89 -40.21 -2.42
C ASN A 534 -2.23 -40.79 -1.16
N PRO A 535 -2.98 -41.23 -0.13
CA PRO A 535 -2.39 -41.74 1.11
C PRO A 535 -1.49 -42.99 0.98
N ALA A 536 -1.51 -43.66 -0.17
CA ALA A 536 -0.61 -44.78 -0.48
C ALA A 536 0.69 -44.36 -1.19
N ASP A 537 0.84 -43.08 -1.59
CA ASP A 537 2.07 -42.54 -2.18
C ASP A 537 2.90 -41.83 -1.11
N ALA A 538 4.23 -41.98 -1.14
CA ALA A 538 5.12 -41.28 -0.23
C ALA A 538 4.98 -39.75 -0.31
N ALA A 539 4.60 -39.22 -1.48
CA ALA A 539 4.30 -37.81 -1.70
C ALA A 539 3.23 -37.25 -0.75
N TYR A 540 2.33 -38.10 -0.24
CA TYR A 540 1.32 -37.71 0.72
C TYR A 540 1.89 -37.15 2.03
N GLY A 541 3.09 -37.57 2.43
CA GLY A 541 3.80 -37.00 3.58
C GLY A 541 4.61 -35.74 3.26
N CYS A 542 4.78 -35.42 1.98
CA CYS A 542 5.67 -34.35 1.48
C CYS A 542 4.89 -33.07 1.19
N THR A 543 4.11 -32.61 2.16
CA THR A 543 3.28 -31.40 2.04
C THR A 543 3.41 -30.55 3.32
N PRO A 544 4.34 -29.59 3.35
CA PRO A 544 4.75 -28.94 4.59
C PRO A 544 3.77 -27.87 5.10
N ALA A 545 2.89 -27.34 4.24
CA ALA A 545 1.80 -26.44 4.65
C ALA A 545 0.67 -27.22 5.33
N ARG A 546 0.23 -26.76 6.52
CA ARG A 546 -0.74 -27.47 7.36
C ARG A 546 -1.95 -26.65 7.75
N PHE A 547 -1.80 -25.34 7.91
CA PHE A 547 -2.92 -24.46 8.23
C PHE A 547 -2.83 -23.15 7.45
N ILE A 548 -3.97 -22.49 7.33
CA ILE A 548 -4.06 -21.07 6.99
C ILE A 548 -4.38 -20.29 8.26
N ARG A 549 -3.58 -19.26 8.57
CA ARG A 549 -3.86 -18.25 9.58
C ARG A 549 -4.62 -17.11 8.92
N VAL A 550 -5.76 -16.74 9.49
CA VAL A 550 -6.58 -15.61 9.04
C VAL A 550 -6.49 -14.48 10.06
N PHE A 551 -6.22 -13.27 9.58
CA PHE A 551 -6.17 -12.07 10.41
C PHE A 551 -6.84 -10.90 9.70
N ARG A 552 -7.26 -9.89 10.44
CA ARG A 552 -7.72 -8.60 9.89
C ARG A 552 -6.79 -7.47 10.27
N ALA A 553 -6.85 -6.38 9.53
CA ALA A 553 -6.21 -5.13 9.92
C ALA A 553 -6.90 -4.50 11.13
N VAL A 554 -6.13 -3.77 11.93
CA VAL A 554 -6.60 -2.87 12.99
C VAL A 554 -6.11 -1.47 12.60
N ALA A 555 -6.99 -0.71 11.96
CA ALA A 555 -6.64 0.60 11.43
C ALA A 555 -6.28 1.59 12.54
N PRO A 556 -5.39 2.56 12.30
CA PRO A 556 -5.24 3.70 13.21
C PRO A 556 -6.57 4.46 13.35
N PRO A 557 -7.09 4.68 14.56
CA PRO A 557 -8.35 5.40 14.74
C PRO A 557 -8.21 6.91 14.51
N GLU A 558 -9.22 7.53 13.90
CA GLU A 558 -9.30 8.99 13.81
C GLU A 558 -9.31 9.63 15.21
N GLY A 559 -8.58 10.75 15.34
CA GLY A 559 -8.41 11.44 16.63
C GLY A 559 -7.36 10.78 17.54
N MET A 560 -6.83 9.63 17.14
CA MET A 560 -5.68 8.97 17.77
C MET A 560 -4.43 9.16 16.91
N THR A 561 -3.29 9.42 17.55
CA THR A 561 -1.99 9.53 16.89
C THR A 561 -0.93 8.76 17.67
N GLY A 562 0.16 8.42 17.00
CA GLY A 562 1.27 7.69 17.60
C GLY A 562 1.03 6.19 17.66
N THR A 563 0.06 5.68 16.89
CA THR A 563 -0.20 4.25 16.73
C THR A 563 1.07 3.56 16.26
N ARG A 564 1.77 4.08 15.26
CA ARG A 564 3.06 3.61 14.76
C ARG A 564 4.15 3.60 15.83
N GLY A 565 4.18 4.60 16.69
CA GLY A 565 5.09 4.62 17.84
C GLY A 565 4.79 3.48 18.82
N ALA A 566 3.51 3.22 19.08
CA ALA A 566 3.03 2.13 19.94
C ALA A 566 3.28 0.74 19.36
N ILE A 567 3.16 0.60 18.03
CA ILE A 567 3.34 -0.68 17.33
C ILE A 567 4.75 -1.21 17.51
N GLY A 568 5.78 -0.37 17.51
CA GLY A 568 7.16 -0.83 17.67
C GLY A 568 7.97 -0.84 16.38
N GLU A 569 8.96 -1.72 16.29
CA GLU A 569 9.89 -1.82 15.17
C GLU A 569 9.36 -2.84 14.16
N THR A 570 8.61 -2.37 13.16
CA THR A 570 7.97 -3.25 12.19
C THR A 570 7.51 -2.49 10.94
N ASP A 571 7.37 -3.22 9.83
CA ASP A 571 6.72 -2.75 8.60
C ASP A 571 5.22 -3.08 8.56
N PHE A 572 4.67 -3.71 9.60
CA PHE A 572 3.27 -4.15 9.64
C PHE A 572 2.42 -3.27 10.55
N GLU A 573 1.27 -2.85 10.05
CA GLU A 573 0.23 -2.21 10.87
C GLU A 573 -0.41 -3.18 11.85
N MET A 574 -1.10 -2.66 12.88
CA MET A 574 -1.78 -3.49 13.89
C MET A 574 -2.75 -4.50 13.24
N GLN A 575 -2.83 -5.70 13.79
CA GLN A 575 -3.50 -6.86 13.21
C GLN A 575 -4.17 -7.72 14.26
N GLN A 576 -5.33 -8.29 13.95
CA GLN A 576 -6.06 -9.18 14.84
C GLN A 576 -6.17 -10.57 14.22
N ILE A 577 -5.69 -11.62 14.90
CA ILE A 577 -5.90 -13.01 14.46
C ILE A 577 -7.37 -13.38 14.64
N LEU A 578 -8.03 -13.77 13.55
CA LEU A 578 -9.41 -14.24 13.58
C LEU A 578 -9.50 -15.75 13.84
N GLY A 579 -8.50 -16.50 13.37
CA GLY A 579 -8.39 -17.93 13.64
C GLY A 579 -7.67 -18.69 12.53
N TYR A 580 -7.94 -19.98 12.47
CA TYR A 580 -7.20 -20.95 11.66
C TYR A 580 -8.15 -21.91 10.94
N ALA A 581 -7.73 -22.38 9.77
CA ALA A 581 -8.34 -23.53 9.11
C ALA A 581 -7.25 -24.52 8.64
N PRO A 582 -7.53 -25.83 8.65
CA PRO A 582 -6.60 -26.83 8.14
C PRO A 582 -6.47 -26.73 6.61
N ILE A 583 -5.28 -27.08 6.11
CA ILE A 583 -5.02 -27.28 4.68
C ILE A 583 -5.10 -28.77 4.39
N GLU A 584 -5.91 -29.13 3.40
CA GLU A 584 -6.15 -30.52 3.01
C GLU A 584 -4.97 -31.11 2.21
N PRO A 585 -4.90 -32.45 2.03
CA PRO A 585 -3.77 -33.08 1.36
C PRO A 585 -3.43 -32.61 -0.06
N ASP A 586 -4.43 -32.18 -0.83
CA ASP A 586 -4.25 -31.58 -2.15
C ASP A 586 -3.84 -30.09 -2.09
N GLY A 587 -3.59 -29.57 -0.89
CA GLY A 587 -3.26 -28.18 -0.61
C GLY A 587 -4.48 -27.25 -0.57
N SER A 588 -5.70 -27.76 -0.72
CA SER A 588 -6.90 -26.91 -0.72
C SER A 588 -7.31 -26.48 0.69
N PHE A 589 -7.95 -25.32 0.79
CA PHE A 589 -8.69 -24.92 1.98
C PHE A 589 -9.94 -24.13 1.59
N LYS A 590 -10.94 -24.13 2.47
CA LYS A 590 -12.17 -23.37 2.30
C LYS A 590 -12.73 -22.97 3.65
N LEU A 591 -13.07 -21.70 3.82
CA LEU A 591 -13.48 -21.13 5.11
C LEU A 591 -14.38 -19.91 4.93
N GLN A 592 -15.15 -19.59 5.97
CA GLN A 592 -15.94 -18.37 6.08
C GLN A 592 -15.14 -17.27 6.79
N ILE A 593 -15.27 -16.03 6.32
CA ILE A 593 -14.67 -14.84 6.91
C ILE A 593 -15.72 -13.73 7.07
N PRO A 594 -15.48 -12.75 7.96
CA PRO A 594 -16.25 -11.50 7.98
C PRO A 594 -16.22 -10.81 6.61
N ALA A 595 -17.40 -10.44 6.11
CA ALA A 595 -17.53 -9.62 4.91
C ALA A 595 -17.17 -8.16 5.20
N ASP A 596 -16.82 -7.42 4.15
CA ASP A 596 -16.48 -5.99 4.22
C ASP A 596 -15.44 -5.65 5.28
N THR A 597 -14.50 -6.59 5.46
CA THR A 597 -13.37 -6.49 6.37
C THR A 597 -12.08 -6.69 5.58
N PRO A 598 -11.03 -5.87 5.78
CA PRO A 598 -9.72 -6.11 5.20
C PRO A 598 -9.04 -7.32 5.87
N ILE A 599 -8.96 -8.43 5.12
CA ILE A 599 -8.44 -9.73 5.56
C ILE A 599 -7.05 -9.98 4.99
N GLY A 600 -6.15 -10.48 5.83
CA GLY A 600 -4.88 -11.08 5.44
C GLY A 600 -4.82 -12.57 5.77
N LEU A 601 -3.95 -13.27 5.03
CA LEU A 601 -3.79 -14.72 5.10
C LEU A 601 -2.30 -15.07 5.20
N ALA A 602 -1.96 -16.06 6.03
CA ALA A 602 -0.61 -16.63 6.07
C ALA A 602 -0.66 -18.16 6.05
N VAL A 603 0.08 -18.78 5.14
CA VAL A 603 0.22 -20.24 5.07
C VAL A 603 1.23 -20.67 6.13
N VAL A 604 0.86 -21.59 7.03
CA VAL A 604 1.70 -21.97 8.18
C VAL A 604 1.98 -23.47 8.23
N ASP A 605 3.14 -23.82 8.80
CA ASP A 605 3.61 -25.18 8.99
C ASP A 605 3.03 -25.85 10.25
N ALA A 606 3.47 -27.09 10.50
CA ALA A 606 3.05 -27.87 11.67
C ALA A 606 3.50 -27.28 13.03
N SER A 607 4.44 -26.33 13.04
CA SER A 607 4.92 -25.61 14.22
C SER A 607 4.28 -24.23 14.37
N GLY A 608 3.32 -23.87 13.50
CA GLY A 608 2.64 -22.58 13.52
C GLY A 608 3.45 -21.42 12.94
N ARG A 609 4.54 -21.70 12.20
CA ARG A 609 5.39 -20.67 11.57
C ARG A 609 4.94 -20.45 10.14
N ALA A 610 4.80 -19.19 9.73
CA ALA A 610 4.43 -18.85 8.36
C ALA A 610 5.53 -19.23 7.36
N PHE A 611 5.15 -19.71 6.19
CA PHE A 611 5.98 -19.76 4.99
C PHE A 611 6.01 -18.39 4.32
N GLN A 612 4.82 -17.79 4.18
CA GLN A 612 4.63 -16.47 3.60
C GLN A 612 3.34 -15.87 4.15
N THR A 613 3.36 -14.56 4.36
CA THR A 613 2.17 -13.74 4.65
C THR A 613 1.75 -12.99 3.38
N HIS A 614 0.46 -13.03 3.04
CA HIS A 614 -0.08 -12.26 1.92
C HIS A 614 -0.16 -10.78 2.31
N THR A 615 0.59 -9.93 1.61
CA THR A 615 0.76 -8.50 1.92
C THR A 615 -0.20 -7.58 1.15
N ASN A 616 -1.44 -8.02 0.99
CA ASN A 616 -2.52 -7.22 0.41
C ASN A 616 -3.84 -7.58 1.10
N TRP A 617 -4.64 -6.55 1.39
CA TRP A 617 -5.94 -6.68 2.04
C TRP A 617 -6.99 -7.26 1.09
N ILE A 618 -7.30 -8.53 1.31
CA ILE A 618 -8.39 -9.25 0.64
C ILE A 618 -9.71 -8.78 1.23
N GLN A 619 -10.73 -8.65 0.39
CA GLN A 619 -12.11 -8.46 0.83
C GLN A 619 -13.05 -9.47 0.17
N VAL A 620 -14.18 -9.71 0.82
CA VAL A 620 -15.38 -10.34 0.26
C VAL A 620 -16.60 -9.52 0.65
N ARG A 621 -17.58 -9.43 -0.23
CA ARG A 621 -18.89 -8.84 0.05
C ARG A 621 -19.78 -9.84 0.79
N PRO A 622 -20.84 -9.39 1.49
CA PRO A 622 -21.75 -10.29 2.18
C PRO A 622 -22.38 -11.32 1.23
N GLY A 623 -22.19 -12.60 1.55
CA GLY A 623 -22.63 -13.74 0.76
C GLY A 623 -21.74 -14.09 -0.42
N GLU A 624 -20.69 -13.32 -0.71
CA GLU A 624 -19.78 -13.61 -1.83
C GLU A 624 -18.96 -14.88 -1.57
N ARG A 625 -18.81 -15.70 -2.61
CA ARG A 625 -17.80 -16.76 -2.66
C ARG A 625 -16.65 -16.31 -3.56
N ARG A 626 -15.48 -16.12 -2.95
CA ARG A 626 -14.24 -15.81 -3.64
C ARG A 626 -13.39 -17.07 -3.77
N THR A 627 -12.94 -17.37 -4.98
CA THR A 627 -12.05 -18.50 -5.25
C THR A 627 -10.73 -17.99 -5.81
N CYS A 628 -9.62 -18.50 -5.27
CA CYS A 628 -8.29 -18.33 -5.85
C CYS A 628 -7.77 -19.70 -6.31
N ASP A 629 -7.10 -19.73 -7.45
CA ASP A 629 -6.53 -20.97 -7.98
C ASP A 629 -5.40 -21.49 -7.08
N GLY A 630 -4.58 -20.56 -6.55
CA GLY A 630 -3.57 -20.86 -5.55
C GLY A 630 -2.99 -19.65 -4.87
N CYS A 631 -2.01 -19.89 -4.00
CA CYS A 631 -1.27 -18.83 -3.32
C CYS A 631 -0.26 -18.22 -4.28
N HIS A 632 -0.71 -17.16 -4.96
CA HIS A 632 0.05 -16.46 -5.99
C HIS A 632 0.20 -17.24 -7.30
N SER A 633 -0.78 -18.09 -7.64
CA SER A 633 -0.90 -18.76 -8.95
C SER A 633 -0.92 -17.75 -10.11
N PRO A 634 -0.53 -18.12 -11.36
CA PRO A 634 -0.67 -17.24 -12.51
C PRO A 634 -2.07 -16.63 -12.58
N ARG A 635 -2.17 -15.30 -12.58
CA ARG A 635 -3.46 -14.60 -12.48
C ARG A 635 -4.39 -14.84 -13.68
N ARG A 636 -3.81 -15.26 -14.80
CA ARG A 636 -4.47 -15.52 -16.07
C ARG A 636 -3.94 -16.86 -16.58
N GLY A 637 -4.51 -17.92 -16.04
CA GLY A 637 -4.20 -19.32 -16.30
C GLY A 637 -5.24 -20.18 -15.59
N GLY A 638 -5.34 -21.46 -15.95
CA GLY A 638 -6.21 -22.39 -15.22
C GLY A 638 -5.55 -22.86 -13.91
N ALA A 639 -6.36 -23.09 -12.88
CA ALA A 639 -5.88 -23.75 -11.67
C ALA A 639 -5.32 -25.15 -11.97
N ILE A 640 -4.21 -25.53 -11.33
CA ILE A 640 -3.67 -26.89 -11.47
C ILE A 640 -4.57 -27.93 -10.80
N ASN A 641 -5.27 -27.56 -9.73
CA ASN A 641 -6.24 -28.45 -9.06
C ASN A 641 -7.60 -28.35 -9.75
N SER A 642 -7.67 -28.66 -11.04
CA SER A 642 -8.88 -28.64 -11.87
C SER A 642 -8.92 -29.85 -12.82
N GLY A 643 -9.99 -30.01 -13.60
CA GLY A 643 -10.14 -31.10 -14.58
C GLY A 643 -9.88 -32.50 -14.02
N ASP A 644 -9.05 -33.29 -14.70
CA ASP A 644 -8.71 -34.65 -14.27
C ASP A 644 -7.93 -34.69 -12.96
N VAL A 645 -7.10 -33.66 -12.68
CA VAL A 645 -6.32 -33.58 -11.44
C VAL A 645 -7.25 -33.50 -10.24
N VAL A 646 -8.23 -32.59 -10.23
CA VAL A 646 -9.17 -32.48 -9.10
C VAL A 646 -10.06 -33.73 -8.97
N ASN A 647 -10.43 -34.34 -10.10
CA ASN A 647 -11.29 -35.52 -10.16
C ASN A 647 -10.59 -36.85 -9.87
N ALA A 648 -9.26 -36.88 -9.78
CA ALA A 648 -8.55 -38.07 -9.37
C ALA A 648 -8.87 -38.39 -7.89
N VAL A 649 -9.53 -39.54 -7.66
CA VAL A 649 -9.86 -40.04 -6.32
C VAL A 649 -9.04 -41.31 -6.05
N PRO A 650 -7.89 -41.20 -5.36
CA PRO A 650 -7.10 -42.35 -4.99
C PRO A 650 -7.90 -43.35 -4.14
N PRO A 651 -7.76 -44.67 -4.38
CA PRO A 651 -8.46 -45.68 -3.57
C PRO A 651 -8.14 -45.55 -2.08
N ALA A 652 -6.93 -45.12 -1.73
CA ALA A 652 -6.49 -44.98 -0.33
C ALA A 652 -7.20 -43.84 0.45
N LEU A 653 -8.07 -43.06 -0.18
CA LEU A 653 -8.93 -42.10 0.50
C LEU A 653 -10.15 -42.80 1.11
N LYS A 654 -10.53 -42.37 2.32
CA LYS A 654 -11.79 -42.73 2.95
C LYS A 654 -12.97 -42.24 2.13
N THR A 655 -14.00 -43.07 2.00
CA THR A 655 -15.28 -42.73 1.34
C THR A 655 -16.33 -42.21 2.32
N SER A 656 -15.98 -42.09 3.60
CA SER A 656 -16.85 -41.61 4.68
C SER A 656 -16.03 -40.96 5.78
N LEU A 657 -16.55 -39.88 6.37
CA LEU A 657 -15.92 -39.09 7.43
C LEU A 657 -16.75 -39.18 8.72
N ILE A 658 -16.12 -38.97 9.87
CA ILE A 658 -16.86 -38.83 11.14
C ILE A 658 -17.28 -37.37 11.30
N VAL A 659 -18.59 -37.10 11.29
CA VAL A 659 -19.18 -35.76 11.47
C VAL A 659 -20.17 -35.83 12.63
N GLY A 660 -19.99 -34.99 13.65
CA GLY A 660 -20.84 -35.02 14.84
C GLY A 660 -20.86 -36.38 15.56
N GLY A 661 -19.79 -37.16 15.45
CA GLY A 661 -19.70 -38.52 16.02
C GLY A 661 -20.37 -39.62 15.18
N GLN A 662 -20.89 -39.30 14.00
CA GLN A 662 -21.53 -40.25 13.10
C GLN A 662 -20.72 -40.42 11.81
N LEU A 663 -20.75 -41.64 11.25
CA LEU A 663 -20.12 -41.92 9.96
C LEU A 663 -21.00 -41.39 8.82
N THR A 664 -20.51 -40.37 8.11
CA THR A 664 -21.23 -39.68 7.04
C THR A 664 -20.54 -39.95 5.70
N PRO A 665 -21.28 -40.32 4.63
CA PRO A 665 -20.71 -40.50 3.30
C PRO A 665 -20.00 -39.23 2.80
N ALA A 666 -18.78 -39.39 2.32
CA ALA A 666 -17.93 -38.30 1.83
C ALA A 666 -17.47 -38.55 0.40
N THR A 667 -18.39 -39.04 -0.44
CA THR A 667 -18.15 -39.27 -1.86
C THR A 667 -17.79 -37.95 -2.53
N HIS A 668 -16.58 -37.89 -3.07
CA HIS A 668 -16.06 -36.79 -3.89
C HIS A 668 -16.97 -36.51 -5.10
N GLN A 669 -17.22 -35.24 -5.41
CA GLN A 669 -18.01 -34.83 -6.58
C GLN A 669 -17.11 -34.22 -7.67
N PRO A 670 -17.47 -34.36 -8.95
CA PRO A 670 -16.69 -33.75 -10.03
C PRO A 670 -16.44 -32.24 -9.83
N GLY A 671 -15.18 -31.83 -9.96
CA GLY A 671 -14.71 -30.45 -9.81
C GLY A 671 -14.38 -30.01 -8.38
N GLU A 672 -14.69 -30.83 -7.38
CA GLU A 672 -14.58 -30.52 -5.96
C GLU A 672 -13.16 -30.76 -5.42
N THR A 673 -12.55 -29.81 -4.72
CA THR A 673 -11.29 -30.06 -3.98
C THR A 673 -11.55 -30.90 -2.73
N LEU A 674 -10.51 -31.42 -2.07
CA LEU A 674 -10.71 -32.12 -0.79
C LEU A 674 -11.35 -31.20 0.26
N ALA A 675 -10.99 -29.91 0.30
CA ALA A 675 -11.63 -28.93 1.17
C ALA A 675 -13.11 -28.70 0.78
N GLY A 676 -13.42 -28.70 -0.52
CA GLY A 676 -14.79 -28.70 -1.01
C GLY A 676 -15.59 -29.88 -0.46
N THR A 677 -15.06 -31.11 -0.62
CA THR A 677 -15.72 -32.34 -0.15
C THR A 677 -15.91 -32.32 1.36
N ARG A 678 -14.89 -31.94 2.12
CA ARG A 678 -14.98 -31.82 3.58
C ARG A 678 -16.06 -30.85 4.00
N THR A 679 -16.05 -29.62 3.48
CA THR A 679 -16.97 -28.57 3.92
C THR A 679 -18.42 -28.80 3.47
N ARG A 680 -18.65 -29.55 2.38
CA ARG A 680 -19.98 -30.00 1.99
C ARG A 680 -20.54 -31.05 2.96
N VAL A 681 -19.70 -31.97 3.41
CA VAL A 681 -20.10 -33.09 4.28
C VAL A 681 -20.16 -32.66 5.74
N ASP A 682 -19.24 -31.78 6.15
CA ASP A 682 -19.14 -31.16 7.47
C ASP A 682 -19.05 -29.63 7.32
N PRO A 683 -20.19 -28.93 7.29
CA PRO A 683 -20.22 -27.47 7.21
C PRO A 683 -19.53 -26.76 8.38
N SER A 684 -19.32 -27.45 9.52
CA SER A 684 -18.61 -26.85 10.66
C SER A 684 -17.13 -26.57 10.34
N ALA A 685 -16.55 -27.30 9.37
CA ALA A 685 -15.18 -27.09 8.90
C ALA A 685 -14.97 -25.75 8.18
N LEU A 686 -16.05 -25.02 7.85
CA LEU A 686 -15.98 -23.65 7.30
C LEU A 686 -15.64 -22.61 8.38
N GLN A 687 -15.87 -22.92 9.65
CA GLN A 687 -15.66 -21.99 10.75
C GLN A 687 -14.18 -21.90 11.12
N LEU A 688 -13.72 -20.68 11.42
CA LEU A 688 -12.38 -20.46 11.93
C LEU A 688 -12.23 -21.06 13.32
N SER A 689 -11.16 -21.83 13.53
CA SER A 689 -10.78 -22.36 14.83
C SER A 689 -9.84 -21.39 15.54
N PRO A 690 -9.97 -21.16 16.87
CA PRO A 690 -8.99 -20.39 17.64
C PRO A 690 -7.65 -21.15 17.83
N ASN A 691 -7.65 -22.45 17.55
CA ASN A 691 -6.50 -23.34 17.71
C ASN A 691 -6.14 -24.03 16.38
N MET A 692 -4.85 -24.30 16.19
CA MET A 692 -4.40 -25.11 15.06
C MET A 692 -4.53 -26.59 15.43
N ILE A 693 -5.61 -27.21 14.96
CA ILE A 693 -5.94 -28.62 15.20
C ILE A 693 -6.06 -29.33 13.86
N TYR A 694 -5.25 -30.37 13.66
CA TYR A 694 -5.30 -31.22 12.48
C TYR A 694 -5.34 -32.69 12.90
N THR A 695 -6.24 -33.42 12.27
CA THR A 695 -6.27 -34.89 12.27
C THR A 695 -6.44 -35.34 10.83
N ASP A 696 -5.73 -36.41 10.43
CA ASP A 696 -5.88 -36.95 9.08
C ASP A 696 -7.19 -37.73 8.93
N ILE A 697 -8.19 -37.05 8.39
CA ILE A 697 -9.50 -37.62 8.15
C ILE A 697 -9.60 -38.37 6.81
N TRP A 698 -8.55 -38.35 5.98
CA TRP A 698 -8.60 -38.85 4.60
C TRP A 698 -7.94 -40.21 4.43
N ALA A 699 -6.83 -40.47 5.13
CA ALA A 699 -6.09 -41.72 4.98
C ALA A 699 -6.91 -42.93 5.48
N ASP A 700 -7.17 -43.91 4.60
CA ASP A 700 -7.73 -45.20 4.97
C ASP A 700 -6.64 -46.16 5.47
N THR A 701 -6.29 -46.04 6.74
CA THR A 701 -5.25 -46.84 7.40
C THR A 701 -5.63 -48.33 7.56
N THR A 702 -6.82 -48.75 7.13
CA THR A 702 -7.16 -50.19 7.07
C THR A 702 -6.49 -50.88 5.87
N ARG A 703 -6.02 -50.10 4.88
CA ARG A 703 -5.34 -50.61 3.70
C ARG A 703 -3.84 -50.71 3.93
N ASN A 704 -3.23 -51.76 3.38
CA ASN A 704 -1.79 -51.97 3.50
C ASN A 704 -1.00 -50.85 2.80
N GLY A 705 0.08 -50.37 3.44
CA GLY A 705 0.94 -49.31 2.91
C GLY A 705 0.39 -47.89 3.06
N VAL A 706 -0.80 -47.70 3.65
CA VAL A 706 -1.39 -46.38 3.90
C VAL A 706 -1.05 -45.91 5.31
N THR A 707 -0.46 -44.73 5.42
CA THR A 707 -0.13 -44.10 6.71
C THR A 707 -0.80 -42.73 6.79
N ALA A 708 -1.51 -42.50 7.89
CA ALA A 708 -2.08 -41.20 8.20
C ALA A 708 -0.98 -40.17 8.48
N ARG A 709 -1.21 -38.92 8.05
CA ARG A 709 -0.38 -37.80 8.47
C ARG A 709 -0.45 -37.62 9.99
N PRO A 710 0.63 -37.18 10.65
CA PRO A 710 0.61 -36.93 12.08
C PRO A 710 -0.44 -35.88 12.46
N ASP A 711 -1.10 -36.12 13.59
CA ASP A 711 -1.97 -35.17 14.26
C ASP A 711 -1.17 -33.97 14.76
N ILE A 712 -1.80 -32.80 14.77
CA ILE A 712 -1.20 -31.55 15.23
C ILE A 712 -2.20 -30.85 16.14
N THR A 713 -1.74 -30.46 17.33
CA THR A 713 -2.50 -29.61 18.25
C THR A 713 -1.58 -28.51 18.77
N LEU A 714 -1.83 -27.26 18.36
CA LEU A 714 -1.21 -26.09 18.94
C LEU A 714 -2.30 -25.20 19.54
N ASN A 715 -2.32 -25.14 20.88
CA ASN A 715 -3.24 -24.33 21.68
C ASN A 715 -2.44 -23.44 22.64
N TYR A 716 -3.13 -22.57 23.38
CA TYR A 716 -2.52 -21.72 24.40
C TYR A 716 -2.58 -22.32 25.82
N ASP A 717 -2.94 -23.59 25.98
CA ASP A 717 -3.17 -24.18 27.31
C ASP A 717 -1.90 -24.30 28.14
N GLY A 718 -0.74 -24.43 27.49
CA GLY A 718 0.58 -24.44 28.12
C GLY A 718 1.14 -23.07 28.50
N LEU A 719 0.42 -21.97 28.26
CA LEU A 719 0.81 -20.62 28.69
C LEU A 719 0.33 -20.31 30.11
N GLN A 720 1.06 -19.43 30.80
CA GLN A 720 0.57 -18.83 32.04
C GLN A 720 -0.72 -18.04 31.77
N SER A 721 -1.69 -18.06 32.69
CA SER A 721 -3.03 -17.49 32.44
C SER A 721 -3.00 -16.01 32.01
N ASN A 722 -2.08 -15.22 32.57
CA ASN A 722 -1.90 -13.80 32.25
C ASN A 722 -1.16 -13.54 30.93
N ALA A 723 -0.57 -14.56 30.31
CA ALA A 723 0.16 -14.47 29.04
C ALA A 723 -0.64 -15.03 27.85
N LYS A 724 -1.88 -15.53 28.08
CA LYS A 724 -2.75 -16.05 27.03
C LYS A 724 -3.33 -14.88 26.22
N PRO A 725 -3.11 -14.82 24.89
CA PRO A 725 -3.78 -13.85 24.03
C PRO A 725 -5.30 -13.98 24.11
N THR A 726 -5.99 -12.84 24.15
CA THR A 726 -7.44 -12.74 24.01
C THR A 726 -7.77 -11.98 22.73
N ASN A 727 -8.92 -12.30 22.13
CA ASN A 727 -9.41 -11.67 20.90
C ASN A 727 -8.40 -11.65 19.73
N GLY A 728 -7.42 -12.56 19.71
CA GLY A 728 -6.39 -12.60 18.66
C GLY A 728 -5.36 -11.46 18.71
N VAL A 729 -5.26 -10.73 19.83
CA VAL A 729 -4.29 -9.64 20.05
C VAL A 729 -3.06 -10.18 20.77
N ILE A 730 -1.87 -9.81 20.29
CA ILE A 730 -0.59 -10.16 20.91
C ILE A 730 0.23 -8.88 21.14
N ASN A 731 0.14 -8.34 22.35
CA ASN A 731 1.02 -7.29 22.86
C ASN A 731 2.27 -7.89 23.52
N TYR A 732 3.44 -7.32 23.25
CA TYR A 732 4.71 -7.82 23.77
C TYR A 732 4.81 -7.77 25.30
N PRO A 733 4.49 -6.66 25.99
CA PRO A 733 4.60 -6.62 27.45
C PRO A 733 3.73 -7.64 28.17
N GLN A 734 2.53 -7.89 27.66
CA GLN A 734 1.51 -8.74 28.27
C GLN A 734 1.76 -10.22 27.97
N HIS A 735 2.15 -10.55 26.73
CA HIS A 735 2.16 -11.95 26.27
C HIS A 735 3.57 -12.51 26.07
N ILE A 736 4.52 -11.70 25.57
CA ILE A 736 5.86 -12.18 25.21
C ILE A 736 6.86 -12.03 26.36
N GLN A 737 6.90 -10.88 27.03
CA GLN A 737 7.79 -10.67 28.18
C GLN A 737 7.68 -11.74 29.27
N PRO A 738 6.48 -12.26 29.63
CA PRO A 738 6.36 -13.34 30.62
C PRO A 738 7.11 -14.62 30.25
N LEU A 739 7.33 -14.89 28.96
CA LEU A 739 8.08 -16.08 28.53
C LEU A 739 9.53 -16.05 29.02
N TRP A 740 10.10 -14.85 29.16
CA TRP A 740 11.49 -14.62 29.59
C TRP A 740 11.66 -14.72 31.10
N THR A 741 10.65 -14.32 31.86
CA THR A 741 10.66 -14.30 33.34
C THR A 741 10.08 -15.56 33.96
N LYS A 742 9.42 -16.42 33.18
CA LYS A 742 8.88 -17.69 33.65
C LYS A 742 9.99 -18.57 34.22
N SER A 743 9.79 -19.01 35.45
CA SER A 743 10.66 -19.98 36.14
C SER A 743 10.68 -21.32 35.40
N ARG A 744 11.87 -21.87 35.18
CA ARG A 744 12.13 -23.15 34.49
C ARG A 744 13.11 -23.98 35.32
N PRO A 745 12.65 -24.66 36.37
CA PRO A 745 13.53 -25.46 37.24
C PRO A 745 14.23 -26.60 36.49
N SER A 746 15.53 -26.72 36.68
CA SER A 746 16.37 -27.82 36.22
C SER A 746 17.29 -28.23 37.38
N GLY A 747 16.96 -29.33 38.06
CA GLY A 747 17.60 -29.66 39.34
C GLY A 747 17.37 -28.57 40.39
N ASN A 748 18.46 -28.03 40.96
CA ASN A 748 18.42 -26.95 41.97
C ASN A 748 18.56 -25.54 41.36
N THR A 749 18.59 -25.41 40.03
CA THR A 749 18.75 -24.13 39.33
C THR A 749 17.49 -23.73 38.59
N ASP A 750 17.13 -22.45 38.61
CA ASP A 750 16.06 -21.88 37.80
C ASP A 750 16.63 -21.30 36.51
N ASN A 751 16.31 -21.94 35.38
CA ASN A 751 16.73 -21.53 34.03
C ASN A 751 15.76 -20.53 33.38
N ALA A 752 15.10 -19.67 34.16
CA ALA A 752 14.42 -18.50 33.61
C ALA A 752 15.39 -17.72 32.70
N CYS A 753 14.93 -17.27 31.54
CA CYS A 753 15.81 -16.67 30.52
C CYS A 753 16.54 -15.44 31.08
N VAL A 754 15.86 -14.62 31.88
CA VAL A 754 16.42 -13.42 32.53
C VAL A 754 17.52 -13.71 33.55
N ASN A 755 17.63 -14.94 34.07
CA ASN A 755 18.74 -15.31 34.96
C ASN A 755 20.05 -15.47 34.18
N CYS A 756 19.98 -15.81 32.90
CA CYS A 756 21.13 -15.94 32.01
C CYS A 756 21.33 -14.71 31.10
N HIS A 757 20.26 -13.97 30.80
CA HIS A 757 20.23 -12.83 29.87
C HIS A 757 19.80 -11.55 30.58
N ASN A 758 20.73 -10.96 31.34
CA ASN A 758 20.57 -9.69 32.05
C ASN A 758 21.80 -8.77 31.85
N ASP A 759 22.61 -9.04 30.83
CA ASP A 759 23.85 -8.34 30.53
C ASP A 759 23.62 -7.37 29.36
N PRO A 760 23.56 -6.06 29.60
CA PRO A 760 23.31 -5.04 28.56
C PRO A 760 24.47 -4.90 27.56
N ALA A 761 25.62 -5.53 27.80
CA ALA A 761 26.70 -5.61 26.81
C ALA A 761 26.57 -6.82 25.87
N LYS A 762 25.58 -7.69 26.10
CA LYS A 762 25.33 -8.91 25.30
C LYS A 762 23.85 -9.04 24.91
N LEU A 763 23.02 -9.47 25.86
CA LEU A 763 21.59 -9.65 25.68
C LEU A 763 20.91 -9.49 27.03
N ASP A 764 19.98 -8.54 27.11
CA ASP A 764 19.22 -8.23 28.30
C ASP A 764 17.71 -8.44 28.07
N LEU A 765 17.18 -9.53 28.60
CA LEU A 765 15.75 -9.89 28.46
C LEU A 765 14.89 -9.42 29.64
N ARG A 766 15.41 -8.54 30.51
CA ARG A 766 14.65 -8.01 31.64
C ARG A 766 13.48 -7.15 31.16
N GLY A 767 12.34 -7.29 31.86
CA GLY A 767 11.14 -6.47 31.65
C GLY A 767 11.22 -5.07 32.28
N THR A 768 12.40 -4.47 32.33
CA THR A 768 12.59 -3.08 32.75
C THR A 768 12.31 -2.14 31.59
N THR A 769 11.80 -0.94 31.86
CA THR A 769 11.57 0.06 30.81
C THR A 769 12.90 0.65 30.33
N SER A 770 13.15 0.56 29.03
CA SER A 770 14.32 1.14 28.38
C SER A 770 14.19 2.65 28.13
N GLY A 771 15.24 3.24 27.55
CA GLY A 771 15.27 4.65 27.15
C GLY A 771 14.19 5.06 26.13
N THR A 772 13.61 4.13 25.37
CA THR A 772 12.51 4.44 24.42
C THR A 772 11.11 4.37 25.04
N GLY A 773 11.00 3.98 26.31
CA GLY A 773 9.69 3.70 26.93
C GLY A 773 9.18 2.28 26.64
N ARG A 774 9.84 1.52 25.77
CA ARG A 774 9.55 0.08 25.57
C ARG A 774 10.36 -0.79 26.53
N LEU A 775 9.95 -2.03 26.78
CA LEU A 775 10.74 -2.97 27.58
C LEU A 775 12.13 -3.21 26.98
N THR A 776 13.17 -3.29 27.82
CA THR A 776 14.56 -3.56 27.40
C THR A 776 14.64 -4.79 26.52
N SER A 777 14.01 -5.88 26.95
CA SER A 777 13.95 -7.13 26.17
C SER A 777 13.38 -6.95 24.75
N TYR A 778 12.38 -6.09 24.55
CA TYR A 778 11.83 -5.82 23.22
C TYR A 778 12.89 -5.16 22.34
N GLN A 779 13.58 -4.16 22.88
CA GLN A 779 14.61 -3.44 22.15
C GLN A 779 15.76 -4.35 21.74
N GLU A 780 16.27 -5.15 22.67
CA GLU A 780 17.39 -6.06 22.44
C GLU A 780 17.06 -7.12 21.38
N LEU A 781 15.79 -7.52 21.29
CA LEU A 781 15.36 -8.51 20.29
C LEU A 781 15.13 -7.89 18.92
N MET A 782 14.56 -6.69 18.86
CA MET A 782 14.04 -6.08 17.63
C MET A 782 14.99 -5.07 16.96
N VAL A 783 15.96 -4.52 17.71
CA VAL A 783 16.86 -3.48 17.23
C VAL A 783 18.30 -3.96 17.35
N GLY A 784 19.02 -4.00 16.23
CA GLY A 784 20.44 -4.35 16.25
C GLY A 784 21.33 -3.27 16.88
N ASP A 785 22.50 -3.71 17.34
CA ASP A 785 23.51 -2.85 17.94
C ASP A 785 24.05 -1.81 16.95
N PRO A 786 24.33 -0.56 17.38
CA PRO A 786 25.03 0.41 16.55
C PRO A 786 26.39 -0.12 16.08
N ILE A 787 26.67 0.02 14.79
CA ILE A 787 27.99 -0.28 14.25
C ILE A 787 28.93 0.84 14.66
N ILE A 788 30.00 0.51 15.39
CA ILE A 788 30.99 1.47 15.87
C ILE A 788 32.13 1.58 14.86
N ASP A 789 32.51 2.81 14.51
CA ASP A 789 33.72 3.11 13.77
C ASP A 789 34.94 2.91 14.69
N SER A 790 35.82 2.00 14.31
CA SER A 790 37.01 1.65 15.09
C SER A 790 38.05 2.79 15.18
N ALA A 791 38.05 3.74 14.26
CA ALA A 791 38.98 4.85 14.24
C ALA A 791 38.52 6.02 15.11
N THR A 792 37.21 6.30 15.15
CA THR A 792 36.65 7.43 15.91
C THR A 792 36.05 7.02 17.26
N GLY A 793 35.70 5.74 17.43
CA GLY A 793 34.95 5.25 18.58
C GLY A 793 33.48 5.66 18.60
N LEU A 794 32.98 6.30 17.54
CA LEU A 794 31.60 6.77 17.40
C LEU A 794 30.77 5.80 16.53
N PRO A 795 29.42 5.80 16.66
CA PRO A 795 28.56 5.08 15.72
C PRO A 795 28.75 5.58 14.29
N LYS A 796 28.76 4.64 13.34
CA LYS A 796 28.67 4.97 11.91
C LYS A 796 27.29 5.52 11.59
N THR A 797 27.26 6.49 10.68
CA THR A 797 26.03 7.08 10.17
C THR A 797 26.02 7.10 8.66
N THR A 798 24.84 6.88 8.08
CA THR A 798 24.57 7.03 6.64
C THR A 798 23.47 8.07 6.43
N ILE A 799 23.52 8.82 5.34
CA ILE A 799 22.45 9.75 4.98
C ILE A 799 21.36 8.97 4.26
N ARG A 800 20.13 9.00 4.81
CA ARG A 800 18.93 8.44 4.18
C ARG A 800 17.88 9.52 4.04
N ASN A 801 17.40 9.75 2.82
CA ASN A 801 16.44 10.83 2.51
C ASN A 801 16.89 12.21 3.04
N GLY A 802 18.20 12.47 2.96
CA GLY A 802 18.82 13.71 3.42
C GLY A 802 18.94 13.89 4.94
N VAL A 803 18.72 12.84 5.72
CA VAL A 803 18.88 12.83 7.19
C VAL A 803 19.93 11.79 7.60
N PRO A 804 20.86 12.12 8.53
CA PRO A 804 21.77 11.13 9.11
C PRO A 804 21.01 10.05 9.92
N VAL A 805 21.30 8.79 9.65
CA VAL A 805 20.75 7.62 10.34
C VAL A 805 21.90 6.77 10.87
N ILE A 806 21.75 6.23 12.09
CA ILE A 806 22.75 5.33 12.69
C ILE A 806 22.74 3.99 11.96
N ASP A 807 23.91 3.51 11.55
CA ASP A 807 24.05 2.17 11.01
C ASP A 807 23.98 1.15 12.15
N ARG A 808 23.17 0.09 11.96
CA ARG A 808 22.95 -0.97 12.94
C ARG A 808 23.27 -2.33 12.35
N GLY A 809 23.79 -3.23 13.18
CA GLY A 809 23.91 -4.64 12.85
C GLY A 809 22.53 -5.33 12.79
N PRO A 810 22.49 -6.62 12.43
CA PRO A 810 21.25 -7.38 12.38
C PRO A 810 20.65 -7.62 13.78
N ALA A 811 19.33 -7.52 13.89
CA ALA A 811 18.58 -7.86 15.10
C ALA A 811 18.40 -9.37 15.27
N LEU A 812 18.09 -9.83 16.49
CA LEU A 812 17.78 -11.24 16.77
C LEU A 812 16.46 -11.68 16.14
N VAL A 813 15.48 -10.78 16.09
CA VAL A 813 14.19 -10.94 15.41
C VAL A 813 14.18 -10.06 14.17
N ASN A 814 13.93 -10.68 13.01
CA ASN A 814 13.86 -9.98 11.75
C ASN A 814 12.42 -10.04 11.22
N THR A 815 11.74 -8.90 11.32
CA THR A 815 10.36 -8.72 10.87
C THR A 815 10.26 -7.83 9.63
N MET A 816 11.39 -7.38 9.09
CA MET A 816 11.45 -6.53 7.90
C MET A 816 10.88 -7.29 6.72
N ALA A 817 9.86 -6.80 6.03
CA ALA A 817 9.33 -7.45 4.85
C ALA A 817 9.78 -6.67 3.61
N SER A 818 10.32 -7.34 2.59
CA SER A 818 10.56 -6.74 1.27
C SER A 818 9.29 -6.84 0.40
N GLU A 819 9.21 -6.02 -0.65
CA GLU A 819 8.12 -6.04 -1.63
C GLU A 819 7.97 -7.45 -2.23
N GLY A 820 6.83 -8.11 -1.96
CA GLY A 820 6.57 -9.47 -2.42
C GLY A 820 7.15 -10.59 -1.54
N GLU A 821 7.79 -10.25 -0.42
CA GLU A 821 8.60 -11.18 0.39
C GLU A 821 8.40 -10.99 1.91
N ALA A 822 7.15 -11.06 2.39
CA ALA A 822 6.89 -11.40 3.79
C ALA A 822 7.14 -12.92 4.02
N LEU A 823 8.33 -13.39 3.65
CA LEU A 823 8.77 -14.78 3.71
C LEU A 823 9.06 -15.12 5.17
N GLY A 824 8.27 -16.04 5.72
CA GLY A 824 8.31 -16.57 7.09
C GLY A 824 9.12 -15.75 8.07
N LEU A 825 8.52 -14.71 8.65
CA LEU A 825 9.24 -13.78 9.54
C LEU A 825 9.82 -14.51 10.76
N THR A 826 9.09 -15.49 11.29
CA THR A 826 9.65 -16.40 12.30
C THR A 826 10.85 -17.18 11.77
N ARG A 827 10.76 -17.73 10.55
CA ARG A 827 11.80 -18.60 9.96
C ARG A 827 13.10 -17.85 9.66
N LYS A 828 13.04 -16.57 9.34
CA LYS A 828 14.24 -15.74 9.11
C LYS A 828 14.81 -15.10 10.38
N SER A 829 14.13 -15.25 11.51
CA SER A 829 14.58 -14.69 12.78
C SER A 829 15.62 -15.61 13.42
N ARG A 830 16.78 -15.05 13.77
CA ARG A 830 17.86 -15.80 14.42
C ARG A 830 17.45 -16.33 15.80
N LEU A 831 16.60 -15.58 16.51
CA LEU A 831 15.98 -16.04 17.76
C LEU A 831 15.23 -17.37 17.57
N ALA A 832 14.51 -17.54 16.46
CA ALA A 832 13.76 -18.76 16.19
C ALA A 832 14.67 -19.95 15.89
N GLU A 833 15.76 -19.77 15.14
CA GLU A 833 16.73 -20.86 14.92
C GLU A 833 17.25 -21.43 16.25
N ILE A 834 17.58 -20.55 17.20
CA ILE A 834 18.10 -20.92 18.52
C ILE A 834 17.02 -21.61 19.37
N LEU A 835 15.81 -21.05 19.43
CA LEU A 835 14.72 -21.56 20.28
C LEU A 835 14.05 -22.84 19.74
N TRP A 836 14.22 -23.13 18.45
CA TRP A 836 13.78 -24.40 17.85
C TRP A 836 14.93 -25.41 17.71
N GLY A 837 16.18 -24.99 17.83
CA GLY A 837 17.35 -25.85 17.58
C GLY A 837 17.42 -26.31 16.13
N GLN A 838 16.99 -25.46 15.21
CA GLN A 838 16.81 -25.77 13.79
C GLN A 838 17.47 -24.69 12.94
N THR A 839 18.21 -25.08 11.91
CA THR A 839 18.66 -24.14 10.89
C THR A 839 17.49 -23.76 9.99
N MET A 840 17.27 -22.47 9.82
CA MET A 840 16.20 -21.88 9.03
C MET A 840 16.78 -20.84 8.05
N SER A 841 16.02 -19.78 7.74
CA SER A 841 16.40 -18.74 6.76
C SER A 841 17.02 -17.50 7.38
N ALA A 842 17.58 -17.58 8.59
CA ALA A 842 18.31 -16.43 9.15
C ALA A 842 19.52 -16.09 8.27
N GLU A 843 19.78 -14.80 8.08
CA GLU A 843 20.89 -14.33 7.25
C GLU A 843 22.26 -14.67 7.87
N ALA A 844 23.29 -14.75 7.02
CA ALA A 844 24.64 -15.13 7.47
C ALA A 844 25.27 -14.09 8.43
N ASP A 845 24.98 -12.80 8.21
CA ASP A 845 25.40 -11.72 9.09
C ASP A 845 24.71 -11.81 10.46
N ALA A 846 23.43 -12.17 10.51
CA ALA A 846 22.69 -12.39 11.75
C ALA A 846 23.27 -13.55 12.56
N ARG A 847 23.67 -14.67 11.91
CA ARG A 847 24.38 -15.78 12.58
C ARG A 847 25.77 -15.40 13.05
N THR A 848 26.43 -14.47 12.36
CA THR A 848 27.76 -13.97 12.74
C THR A 848 27.66 -13.03 13.95
N ALA A 849 26.70 -12.11 13.93
CA ALA A 849 26.42 -11.19 15.04
C ALA A 849 25.90 -11.94 16.28
N HIS A 850 25.08 -12.97 16.07
CA HIS A 850 24.44 -13.76 17.13
C HIS A 850 24.78 -15.26 16.97
N PRO A 851 26.00 -15.68 17.38
CA PRO A 851 26.47 -17.05 17.21
C PRO A 851 25.65 -18.06 18.02
N ASN A 852 25.86 -19.35 17.76
CA ASN A 852 25.21 -20.41 18.55
C ASN A 852 25.54 -20.28 20.04
N PRO A 853 24.59 -20.60 20.95
CA PRO A 853 24.88 -20.67 22.38
C PRO A 853 26.11 -21.56 22.64
N PRO A 854 26.99 -21.19 23.59
CA PRO A 854 28.15 -21.99 23.92
C PRO A 854 27.71 -23.37 24.44
N GLY A 855 28.57 -24.40 24.30
CA GLY A 855 28.23 -25.76 24.72
C GLY A 855 27.95 -25.93 26.23
N THR A 856 28.27 -24.92 27.03
CA THR A 856 27.94 -24.84 28.47
C THR A 856 26.55 -24.29 28.77
N ALA A 857 25.87 -23.72 27.77
CA ALA A 857 24.52 -23.19 27.93
C ALA A 857 23.47 -24.31 27.96
N PRO A 858 22.32 -24.13 28.63
CA PRO A 858 21.20 -25.05 28.51
C PRO A 858 20.74 -25.16 27.06
N ASN A 859 20.19 -26.32 26.68
CA ASN A 859 19.63 -26.51 25.36
C ASN A 859 18.37 -25.64 25.18
N HIS A 860 18.50 -24.54 24.44
CA HIS A 860 17.43 -23.58 24.22
C HIS A 860 16.23 -24.20 23.49
N ALA A 861 16.48 -25.20 22.64
CA ALA A 861 15.45 -25.88 21.87
C ALA A 861 14.40 -26.60 22.73
N THR A 862 14.76 -26.95 23.98
CA THR A 862 13.91 -27.67 24.92
C THR A 862 13.32 -26.78 26.01
N LEU A 863 13.67 -25.50 26.06
CA LEU A 863 13.22 -24.61 27.13
C LEU A 863 11.74 -24.22 26.98
N LEU A 864 11.28 -23.99 25.75
CA LEU A 864 9.91 -23.58 25.46
C LEU A 864 9.01 -24.76 25.08
N ASN A 865 7.80 -24.79 25.64
CA ASN A 865 6.77 -25.74 25.24
C ASN A 865 6.10 -25.32 23.91
N ALA A 866 5.23 -26.18 23.37
CA ALA A 866 4.55 -25.94 22.10
C ALA A 866 3.67 -24.68 22.10
N SER A 867 2.96 -24.38 23.20
CA SER A 867 2.14 -23.18 23.33
C SER A 867 2.98 -21.90 23.35
N GLU A 868 4.13 -21.92 24.02
CA GLU A 868 5.07 -20.79 24.06
C GLU A 868 5.72 -20.55 22.69
N LYS A 869 6.10 -21.62 21.98
CA LYS A 869 6.62 -21.53 20.61
C LYS A 869 5.57 -21.04 19.62
N ARG A 870 4.31 -21.48 19.74
CA ARG A 870 3.18 -20.97 18.98
C ARG A 870 3.06 -19.46 19.14
N LEU A 871 3.02 -18.97 20.39
CA LEU A 871 2.86 -17.55 20.69
C LEU A 871 3.99 -16.70 20.10
N LEU A 872 5.25 -17.17 20.20
CA LEU A 872 6.39 -16.47 19.59
C LEU A 872 6.31 -16.46 18.06
N ALA A 873 5.91 -17.55 17.44
CA ALA A 873 5.76 -17.62 15.98
C ALA A 873 4.67 -16.66 15.49
N GLU A 874 3.50 -16.65 16.14
CA GLU A 874 2.43 -15.70 15.81
C GLU A 874 2.88 -14.25 16.00
N TRP A 875 3.58 -13.93 17.09
CA TRP A 875 4.11 -12.59 17.34
C TRP A 875 5.11 -12.14 16.26
N MET A 876 6.09 -12.98 15.91
CA MET A 876 7.07 -12.67 14.87
C MET A 876 6.43 -12.56 13.49
N ASP A 877 5.53 -13.48 13.13
CA ASP A 877 4.85 -13.49 11.83
C ASP A 877 3.88 -12.31 11.63
N LEU A 878 3.34 -11.74 12.71
CA LEU A 878 2.58 -10.49 12.70
C LEU A 878 3.48 -9.24 12.74
N GLY A 879 4.80 -9.41 12.61
CA GLY A 879 5.75 -8.30 12.52
C GLY A 879 6.41 -7.90 13.84
N GLY A 880 6.28 -8.68 14.92
CA GLY A 880 7.02 -8.45 16.17
C GLY A 880 6.58 -7.20 16.91
N LYS A 881 5.28 -6.94 16.96
CA LYS A 881 4.71 -5.72 17.53
C LYS A 881 4.91 -5.61 19.04
N TYR A 882 5.16 -4.39 19.51
CA TYR A 882 5.16 -4.02 20.92
C TYR A 882 3.71 -3.93 21.44
N TYR A 883 2.87 -3.13 20.79
CA TYR A 883 1.41 -3.16 20.96
C TYR A 883 0.72 -3.44 19.63
N ASN A 884 -0.34 -4.23 19.70
CA ASN A 884 -1.14 -4.67 18.56
C ASN A 884 -2.63 -4.33 18.75
N ASP A 885 -2.93 -3.57 19.79
CA ASP A 885 -4.23 -3.01 20.13
C ASP A 885 -4.01 -1.53 20.47
N PRO A 886 -4.57 -0.58 19.69
CA PRO A 886 -4.38 0.84 19.93
C PRO A 886 -5.19 1.34 21.13
N PHE A 887 -6.13 0.53 21.63
CA PHE A 887 -7.01 0.87 22.76
C PHE A 887 -6.50 0.34 24.10
N ASP A 888 -5.42 -0.45 24.10
CA ASP A 888 -4.77 -0.87 25.33
C ASP A 888 -4.20 0.37 26.05
N VAL A 889 -4.57 0.56 27.32
CA VAL A 889 -4.12 1.70 28.14
C VAL A 889 -2.60 1.82 28.25
N GLY A 890 -1.86 0.73 28.07
CA GLY A 890 -0.40 0.71 28.04
C GLY A 890 0.21 0.99 26.66
N ALA A 891 -0.59 0.96 25.58
CA ALA A 891 -0.09 1.20 24.22
C ALA A 891 0.45 2.61 24.01
N ASN A 892 0.08 3.55 24.88
CA ASN A 892 0.58 4.92 24.84
C ASN A 892 0.22 5.66 23.54
N VAL A 893 -0.85 5.21 22.87
CA VAL A 893 -1.49 5.89 21.75
C VAL A 893 -2.26 7.07 22.32
N ARG A 894 -2.15 8.24 21.68
CA ARG A 894 -2.64 9.50 22.25
C ARG A 894 -3.89 9.93 21.53
N HIS A 895 -4.85 10.39 22.31
CA HIS A 895 -5.90 11.25 21.80
C HIS A 895 -5.35 12.67 21.66
N ILE A 896 -5.11 13.09 20.41
CA ILE A 896 -4.57 14.40 20.09
C ILE A 896 -5.45 15.02 19.01
N ASN A 897 -6.36 15.89 19.43
CA ASN A 897 -7.27 16.56 18.49
C ASN A 897 -6.71 17.90 17.98
N ALA A 898 -5.74 18.52 18.67
CA ALA A 898 -5.29 19.89 18.35
C ALA A 898 -3.83 20.24 18.74
N LEU A 899 -2.92 19.28 18.90
CA LEU A 899 -1.48 19.61 18.98
C LEU A 899 -0.94 19.76 17.55
N SER A 900 -0.78 20.98 17.03
CA SER A 900 -0.22 21.20 15.68
C SER A 900 1.29 21.41 15.67
N GLU A 901 1.94 21.04 14.56
CA GLU A 901 3.36 21.34 14.29
C GLU A 901 3.64 22.84 14.36
N ASP A 902 2.75 23.69 13.84
CA ASP A 902 2.89 25.16 13.88
C ASP A 902 2.95 25.71 15.31
N THR A 903 2.06 25.20 16.18
CA THR A 903 2.02 25.59 17.59
C THR A 903 3.27 25.07 18.31
N TYR A 904 3.70 23.85 18.01
CA TYR A 904 4.94 23.28 18.54
C TYR A 904 6.15 24.13 18.13
N LYS A 905 6.31 24.43 16.84
CA LYS A 905 7.40 25.23 16.28
C LYS A 905 7.49 26.60 16.94
N THR A 906 6.34 27.25 17.14
CA THR A 906 6.29 28.62 17.66
C THR A 906 6.49 28.66 19.18
N LEU A 907 5.93 27.71 19.94
CA LEU A 907 5.84 27.81 21.40
C LEU A 907 6.71 26.80 22.16
N ILE A 908 6.97 25.62 21.60
CA ILE A 908 7.54 24.47 22.33
C ILE A 908 8.98 24.19 21.90
N ALA A 909 9.26 24.17 20.60
CA ALA A 909 10.60 23.95 20.06
C ALA A 909 11.65 24.90 20.68
N PRO A 910 11.40 26.22 20.86
CA PRO A 910 12.38 27.11 21.51
C PRO A 910 12.68 26.72 22.96
N ILE A 911 11.68 26.24 23.70
CA ILE A 911 11.85 25.77 25.09
C ILE A 911 12.72 24.52 25.08
N LEU A 912 12.31 23.47 24.35
CA LEU A 912 13.06 22.21 24.32
C LEU A 912 14.49 22.39 23.82
N ARG A 913 14.71 23.31 22.87
CA ARG A 913 16.05 23.61 22.39
C ARG A 913 16.94 24.21 23.47
N SER A 914 16.42 25.20 24.20
CA SER A 914 17.16 25.92 25.24
C SER A 914 17.31 25.15 26.56
N THR A 915 16.38 24.25 26.89
CA THR A 915 16.37 23.51 28.18
C THR A 915 16.83 22.07 28.07
N CYS A 916 16.44 21.34 27.01
CA CYS A 916 16.67 19.90 26.88
C CYS A 916 17.81 19.58 25.89
N SER A 917 17.87 20.27 24.74
CA SER A 917 18.89 20.02 23.71
C SER A 917 20.19 20.79 23.93
N ASN A 918 20.22 21.77 24.83
CA ASN A 918 21.40 22.62 25.08
C ASN A 918 22.61 21.89 25.70
N GLY A 919 22.56 20.56 25.83
CA GLY A 919 23.68 19.76 26.32
C GLY A 919 23.40 18.26 26.46
N CYS A 920 22.11 17.84 26.48
CA CYS A 920 21.72 16.44 26.71
C CYS A 920 21.12 15.77 25.47
N HIS A 921 20.05 16.32 24.89
CA HIS A 921 19.27 15.67 23.82
C HIS A 921 19.68 16.10 22.41
N GLN A 922 20.98 16.04 22.08
CA GLN A 922 21.50 16.48 20.77
C GLN A 922 21.68 15.32 19.80
N ALA A 923 21.55 15.60 18.50
CA ALA A 923 21.76 14.63 17.42
C ALA A 923 23.17 14.01 17.38
N ILE A 924 24.17 14.72 17.90
CA ILE A 924 25.58 14.31 17.88
C ILE A 924 26.10 13.86 19.26
N GLY A 925 25.20 13.62 20.22
CA GLY A 925 25.54 13.24 21.60
C GLY A 925 25.60 14.42 22.59
N SER A 926 25.65 14.11 23.89
CA SER A 926 25.66 15.10 24.97
C SER A 926 27.07 15.56 25.35
N SER A 927 27.31 16.86 25.52
CA SER A 927 28.58 17.39 26.03
C SER A 927 28.67 17.40 27.57
N ALA A 928 27.56 17.14 28.27
CA ALA A 928 27.49 17.06 29.72
C ALA A 928 27.87 15.66 30.23
N SER A 929 29.17 15.35 30.30
CA SER A 929 29.78 14.21 31.02
C SER A 929 29.26 12.78 30.77
N ALA A 930 28.40 12.54 29.77
CA ALA A 930 27.98 11.19 29.38
C ALA A 930 28.58 10.83 28.01
N THR A 931 29.65 10.06 28.02
CA THR A 931 30.41 9.60 26.85
C THR A 931 29.76 8.43 26.09
N ALA A 932 28.46 8.17 26.28
CA ALA A 932 27.79 7.04 25.62
C ALA A 932 26.53 7.50 24.88
N PHE A 933 26.66 7.61 23.55
CA PHE A 933 25.54 7.75 22.62
C PHE A 933 24.48 6.64 22.75
N ARG A 934 24.83 5.50 23.37
CA ARG A 934 24.01 4.28 23.45
C ARG A 934 22.66 4.48 24.18
N ASP A 935 22.57 5.43 25.11
CA ASP A 935 21.43 5.58 26.02
C ASP A 935 20.51 6.78 25.72
N ASN A 936 20.93 7.69 24.82
CA ASN A 936 20.13 8.88 24.50
C ASN A 936 19.12 8.58 23.38
N ARG A 937 17.85 8.40 23.76
CA ARG A 937 16.77 7.99 22.82
C ARG A 937 15.73 9.08 22.54
N PHE A 938 15.78 10.20 23.26
CA PHE A 938 15.04 11.42 22.92
C PHE A 938 16.03 12.39 22.29
N VAL A 939 15.97 12.61 20.98
CA VAL A 939 16.97 13.38 20.24
C VAL A 939 16.29 14.54 19.55
N LEU A 940 16.77 15.75 19.84
CA LEU A 940 16.36 16.98 19.21
C LEU A 940 17.46 17.39 18.23
N THR A 941 17.09 17.40 16.95
CA THR A 941 17.96 17.63 15.80
C THR A 941 18.02 19.11 15.40
N GLY A 942 17.02 19.90 15.81
CA GLY A 942 16.84 21.26 15.31
C GLY A 942 15.93 21.36 14.09
N ASP A 943 15.47 20.23 13.52
CA ASP A 943 14.40 20.20 12.53
C ASP A 943 13.04 20.29 13.23
N ASP A 944 12.22 21.30 12.92
CA ASP A 944 10.95 21.52 13.62
C ASP A 944 9.98 20.32 13.49
N ARG A 945 9.91 19.68 12.32
CA ARG A 945 9.01 18.55 12.05
C ARG A 945 9.51 17.27 12.70
N GLY A 946 10.81 17.00 12.56
CA GLY A 946 11.48 15.87 13.20
C GLY A 946 11.36 15.97 14.72
N ASP A 947 11.70 17.13 15.28
CA ASP A 947 11.63 17.39 16.71
C ASP A 947 10.18 17.38 17.22
N TYR A 948 9.20 17.83 16.41
CA TYR A 948 7.77 17.73 16.74
C TYR A 948 7.36 16.26 16.87
N ASN A 949 7.67 15.43 15.87
CA ASN A 949 7.35 14.00 15.89
C ASN A 949 8.05 13.27 17.05
N VAL A 950 9.31 13.59 17.32
CA VAL A 950 10.04 13.03 18.48
C VAL A 950 9.45 13.54 19.79
N THR A 951 9.09 14.82 19.91
CA THR A 951 8.43 15.39 21.09
C THR A 951 7.09 14.75 21.34
N LEU A 952 6.33 14.51 20.27
CA LEU A 952 5.11 13.76 20.34
C LEU A 952 5.43 12.48 21.09
N THR A 953 6.40 11.63 20.73
CA THR A 953 6.69 10.32 21.41
C THR A 953 6.71 10.32 22.95
N MET A 954 6.92 11.48 23.60
CA MET A 954 6.92 11.66 25.05
C MET A 954 5.55 11.96 25.70
N ILE A 955 4.51 12.10 24.90
CA ILE A 955 3.11 12.32 25.30
C ILE A 955 2.40 10.97 25.38
N THR A 956 1.86 10.64 26.54
CA THR A 956 1.15 9.40 26.78
C THR A 956 -0.36 9.60 26.67
N ASP A 957 -0.83 10.68 27.28
CA ASP A 957 -2.22 11.11 27.28
C ASP A 957 -2.25 12.63 27.46
N ALA A 958 -2.71 13.34 26.44
CA ALA A 958 -2.84 14.80 26.46
C ALA A 958 -3.81 15.30 27.56
N CYS A 959 -4.79 14.47 27.95
CA CYS A 959 -5.74 14.77 29.02
C CYS A 959 -5.13 14.62 30.42
N THR A 960 -4.09 13.79 30.59
CA THR A 960 -3.36 13.60 31.86
C THR A 960 -1.99 14.28 31.84
N VAL A 961 -1.99 15.61 31.72
CA VAL A 961 -0.83 16.47 31.47
C VAL A 961 0.40 16.14 32.33
N THR A 962 0.24 16.04 33.66
CA THR A 962 1.34 15.86 34.61
C THR A 962 1.98 14.47 34.57
N ALA A 963 1.30 13.49 33.98
CA ALA A 963 1.84 12.13 33.81
C ALA A 963 2.73 12.01 32.57
N ASN A 964 2.62 12.92 31.60
CA ASN A 964 3.37 12.86 30.34
C ASN A 964 4.88 12.96 30.57
N ALA A 965 5.64 12.02 30.00
CA ALA A 965 7.10 11.96 30.15
C ALA A 965 7.80 13.24 29.68
N LEU A 966 7.22 13.95 28.70
CA LEU A 966 7.73 15.22 28.17
C LEU A 966 7.92 16.27 29.27
N ILE A 967 7.00 16.29 30.24
CA ILE A 967 7.01 17.27 31.32
C ILE A 967 7.46 16.64 32.63
N SER A 968 7.07 15.40 32.93
CA SER A 968 7.34 14.75 34.22
C SER A 968 8.82 14.40 34.40
N LYS A 969 9.49 13.87 33.37
CA LYS A 969 10.92 13.48 33.47
C LYS A 969 11.85 14.68 33.72
N PRO A 970 11.87 15.74 32.89
CA PRO A 970 12.77 16.88 33.12
C PRO A 970 12.37 17.73 34.34
N SER A 971 11.20 17.47 34.96
CA SER A 971 10.76 18.10 36.20
C SER A 971 11.22 17.38 37.48
N THR A 972 11.79 16.18 37.36
CA THR A 972 12.28 15.40 38.51
C THR A 972 13.77 15.63 38.73
N ALA A 973 14.23 15.59 39.99
CA ALA A 973 15.65 15.65 40.32
C ALA A 973 16.07 14.44 41.16
N PRO A 974 17.25 13.86 40.89
CA PRO A 974 18.16 14.22 39.79
C PRO A 974 17.65 13.71 38.43
N HIS A 975 17.88 14.49 37.36
CA HIS A 975 17.57 14.10 35.98
C HIS A 975 18.88 14.01 35.16
N PRO A 976 19.18 12.87 34.51
CA PRO A 976 18.43 11.61 34.54
C PRO A 976 18.47 10.92 35.92
N SER A 977 17.59 9.94 36.13
CA SER A 977 17.55 9.16 37.38
C SER A 977 18.93 8.57 37.69
N GLY A 978 19.47 8.85 38.87
CA GLY A 978 20.81 8.43 39.29
C GLY A 978 21.93 9.47 39.12
N ALA A 979 21.67 10.64 38.53
CA ALA A 979 22.68 11.71 38.49
C ALA A 979 22.95 12.28 39.91
N THR A 980 24.21 12.53 40.25
CA THR A 980 24.57 13.05 41.58
C THR A 980 24.40 14.57 41.64
N GLY A 981 23.21 15.04 42.03
CA GLY A 981 22.90 16.45 42.28
C GLY A 981 22.43 17.25 41.05
N GLY A 982 21.67 18.32 41.29
CA GLY A 982 21.20 19.27 40.26
C GLY A 982 19.72 19.67 40.38
N THR A 983 19.39 20.90 40.01
CA THR A 983 18.02 21.40 39.84
C THR A 983 17.41 20.76 38.59
N PRO A 984 16.12 20.37 38.57
CA PRO A 984 15.50 19.81 37.37
C PRO A 984 15.58 20.80 36.20
N PRO A 985 15.89 20.36 34.96
CA PRO A 985 15.95 21.24 33.79
C PRO A 985 14.63 21.97 33.47
N LEU A 986 13.51 21.41 33.90
CA LEU A 986 12.18 21.98 33.72
C LEU A 986 11.39 21.96 35.04
N PRO A 987 11.69 22.83 36.04
CA PRO A 987 11.02 22.77 37.34
C PRO A 987 9.50 22.91 37.24
N VAL A 988 8.77 22.13 38.05
CA VAL A 988 7.30 22.20 38.14
C VAL A 988 6.87 23.64 38.45
N GLY A 989 5.95 24.18 37.64
CA GLY A 989 5.41 25.53 37.80
C GLY A 989 6.25 26.65 37.18
N SER A 990 7.41 26.36 36.60
CA SER A 990 8.16 27.34 35.79
C SER A 990 7.37 27.82 34.57
N ALA A 991 7.73 28.97 33.99
CA ALA A 991 7.07 29.48 32.78
C ALA A 991 7.15 28.48 31.62
N ALA A 992 8.33 27.87 31.41
CA ALA A 992 8.55 26.82 30.41
C ALA A 992 7.68 25.58 30.67
N TYR A 993 7.60 25.12 31.93
CA TYR A 993 6.71 24.02 32.34
C TYR A 993 5.25 24.35 32.00
N ASN A 994 4.76 25.53 32.41
CA ASN A 994 3.37 25.92 32.22
C ASN A 994 3.01 26.07 30.73
N THR A 995 3.92 26.58 29.89
CA THR A 995 3.71 26.64 28.44
C THR A 995 3.55 25.25 27.83
N ILE A 996 4.43 24.30 28.16
CA ILE A 996 4.33 22.92 27.69
C ILE A 996 3.05 22.26 28.23
N ALA A 997 2.73 22.45 29.51
CA ALA A 997 1.50 21.92 30.12
C ALA A 997 0.22 22.48 29.48
N ASN A 998 0.21 23.77 29.12
CA ASN A 998 -0.91 24.41 28.43
C ASN A 998 -1.08 23.86 27.03
N TRP A 999 0.02 23.69 26.29
CA TRP A 999 0.01 23.08 24.97
C TRP A 999 -0.51 21.65 25.05
N LEU A 1000 -0.02 20.81 25.97
CA LEU A 1000 -0.54 19.44 26.15
C LEU A 1000 -2.07 19.42 26.37
N ARG A 1001 -2.63 20.35 27.14
CA ARG A 1001 -4.09 20.43 27.35
C ARG A 1001 -4.87 20.71 26.08
N THR A 1002 -4.31 21.43 25.11
CA THR A 1002 -5.02 21.64 23.83
C THR A 1002 -5.12 20.35 23.02
N GLY A 1003 -4.30 19.34 23.32
CA GLY A 1003 -4.41 18.01 22.71
C GLY A 1003 -5.63 17.22 23.18
N CYS A 1004 -6.14 17.48 24.38
CA CYS A 1004 -7.33 16.82 24.92
C CYS A 1004 -8.58 17.34 24.19
N GLY A 1005 -9.36 16.44 23.56
CA GLY A 1005 -10.70 16.79 23.09
C GLY A 1005 -11.54 17.25 24.29
N THR A 1006 -12.36 18.30 24.12
CA THR A 1006 -13.40 18.59 25.12
C THR A 1006 -14.24 17.33 25.35
N PRO A 1007 -14.63 17.01 26.60
CA PRO A 1007 -15.52 15.88 26.90
C PRO A 1007 -16.77 15.85 26.02
#